data_AF-A0A4Z2GYQ6-F1
#
_entry.id   AF-A0A4Z2GYQ6-F1
#
_cell.length_a   1.000
_cell.length_b   1.000
_cell.length_c   1.000
_cell.angle_alpha   90.00
_cell.angle_beta   90.00
_cell.angle_gamma   90.00
#
_symmetry.space_group_name_H-M   'P 1'
#
loop_
_entity.id
_entity.type
_entity.pdbx_description
1 polymer ?
#
loop_
_entity_poly.entity_id
_entity_poly.type
_entity_poly.pdbx_seq_one_letter_code
_entity_poly.pdbx_strand_id
1 'polypeptide(L)'
;MDSVVGADLTLPVDINGRLPDSIDAGEYSSDGMTAPSFTDKMSPSKALAMKDYENQITALKKDNFNLKLRIYFMEERMQQKCDDSTEDIFKTNIELKVELESMRRDLAEKHELLVSASKALESLAGRESGEPQRVREHAQREMAALRDAFNKRIVDLEQSLRTAEEEVEKMAAIAEQEKVKNINMEKKLHARGPPSTLDPVPVPSPVRDLQQALQEKDNIIEQLKITLKTQEAAIHQNKSADQETDAASADCVKQLSDLIAKKDQELEVLREELLKEKNKPTPDDQGDVRRVESCNKQLSEELSQAKSTNENLTKTLEETQNQNKSLLGKLEEKENDLNSEKKNALKRDKTIQGLTQVFKEKEKQGVEEHQTLLMAKQTELAQLQGEHHATVLDGQKLQRGLDRKEQELADLQQAKEQLEVELEDLQKQKKKGDKALNDLNNQLKKLSGEIGDRESALEQQYQEMLDQTKRKLQTHEVTIQRLTSTLTDKEQQLQEYMNMVRDLEQSKSPGGNDHVLSKLRHRLKEKEAALEDALDEKFAAIEEKDNEIHQLQLSLRERERDLDRLGNLLSHNEETINSFDSLIKEKDVELQHLANTLKNLQRAKQDVEDNLNRSLREKDSIISQLQLSLEVKTKDMEEMSESTLSQSQSHTRDLAEQMGQRLKVTEAMLAETVTARERLVADNESAVDGLLATISSKDQLIKESAEHYNRMLSERTQEMQQLRKQLADGQQELAAADEQSAATTAPEGYLETAELRALLAEKDGIINKLLQRGQERDQFPAEVRQKEEPDHILELRQSIRIMQEKLDEKEEAVLSRRSSEENMENIMPSKKTVVVLKKELAQKTEALNKALKRENELKMSLAELQSLLFELEGRNEGHAANVESLTATLKTKDEIIDDLHERLRQRGDSRADHTRDQVLGSGVERSLPALPQRERTMIGGDSQEEEHDALNKALRAEQQLYSSLVRTVKEQDSAQRLHALQLELTAVQLLRQQLEASIRTNEQLRDDLEREMHSAKLPEGAVQTHWVENDQGN
;
A
#
# COMPACT_ATOMS: atom_id res chain seq x y z
N MET A 1 -76.34 -7.31 11.68
CA MET A 1 -75.72 -8.12 10.61
C MET A 1 -74.37 -7.53 10.19
N ASP A 2 -73.25 -7.75 10.87
CA ASP A 2 -72.93 -7.99 12.30
C ASP A 2 -71.39 -7.89 12.44
N SER A 3 -70.80 -7.33 13.51
CA SER A 3 -71.40 -6.48 14.55
C SER A 3 -70.34 -5.56 15.21
N VAL A 4 -70.72 -4.29 15.42
CA VAL A 4 -70.51 -3.51 16.66
C VAL A 4 -69.09 -3.17 17.14
N VAL A 5 -68.77 -1.86 17.01
CA VAL A 5 -68.20 -0.90 18.02
C VAL A 5 -66.82 -1.21 18.66
N GLY A 6 -65.90 -0.25 18.84
CA GLY A 6 -65.86 1.18 18.45
C GLY A 6 -65.38 2.12 19.59
N ALA A 7 -65.38 3.44 19.31
CA ALA A 7 -65.36 4.56 20.26
C ALA A 7 -64.09 4.80 21.14
N ASP A 8 -63.65 6.02 21.44
CA ASP A 8 -63.85 7.33 20.76
C ASP A 8 -62.76 8.34 21.22
N LEU A 9 -62.87 9.60 20.77
CA LEU A 9 -62.23 10.84 21.26
C LEU A 9 -62.19 10.94 22.82
N THR A 10 -61.37 11.76 23.50
CA THR A 10 -61.08 13.20 23.25
C THR A 10 -59.93 13.72 24.16
N LEU A 11 -59.32 14.86 23.82
CA LEU A 11 -58.61 15.79 24.74
C LEU A 11 -59.65 16.73 25.45
N PRO A 12 -59.32 17.72 26.33
CA PRO A 12 -58.04 18.15 26.93
C PRO A 12 -58.06 18.46 28.47
N VAL A 13 -56.89 18.85 29.02
CA VAL A 13 -56.64 19.88 30.09
C VAL A 13 -57.12 19.70 31.55
N ASP A 14 -56.12 19.63 32.45
CA ASP A 14 -55.89 20.22 33.78
C ASP A 14 -56.96 20.29 34.90
N ILE A 15 -56.56 20.00 36.16
CA ILE A 15 -56.22 21.01 37.21
C ILE A 15 -55.92 20.36 38.60
N ASN A 16 -54.82 20.80 39.24
CA ASN A 16 -54.41 20.64 40.67
C ASN A 16 -54.15 19.23 41.27
N GLY A 17 -53.06 19.00 42.04
CA GLY A 17 -51.92 19.89 42.32
C GLY A 17 -51.01 19.45 43.49
N ARG A 18 -50.07 20.35 43.86
CA ARG A 18 -49.01 20.32 44.91
C ARG A 18 -47.63 19.70 44.57
N LEU A 19 -46.67 20.62 44.37
CA LEU A 19 -45.22 20.58 44.66
C LEU A 19 -44.96 20.62 46.21
N PRO A 20 -43.71 20.63 46.76
CA PRO A 20 -42.39 20.81 46.12
C PRO A 20 -41.16 19.97 46.63
N ASP A 21 -40.04 20.12 45.91
CA ASP A 21 -38.61 20.21 46.30
C ASP A 21 -37.76 19.11 47.01
N SER A 22 -36.61 18.86 46.36
CA SER A 22 -35.22 18.79 46.89
C SER A 22 -34.64 17.50 47.54
N ILE A 23 -33.29 17.50 47.63
CA ILE A 23 -32.30 16.43 47.92
C ILE A 23 -31.91 15.68 46.63
N ASP A 24 -30.83 16.01 45.91
CA ASP A 24 -29.39 16.15 46.28
C ASP A 24 -28.69 14.81 46.58
N ALA A 25 -27.60 14.54 45.85
CA ALA A 25 -26.82 13.29 45.89
C ALA A 25 -25.40 13.51 45.31
N GLY A 26 -24.71 14.55 45.75
CA GLY A 26 -23.32 14.82 45.35
C GLY A 26 -22.29 13.77 45.82
N GLU A 27 -21.25 13.63 45.00
CA GLU A 27 -19.85 13.31 45.34
C GLU A 27 -19.56 12.46 46.60
N TYR A 28 -19.23 11.18 46.40
CA TYR A 28 -18.48 10.39 47.38
C TYR A 28 -17.01 10.82 47.43
N SER A 29 -16.74 11.98 48.06
CA SER A 29 -15.39 12.44 48.35
C SER A 29 -14.69 11.50 49.33
N SER A 30 -13.49 11.05 48.97
CA SER A 30 -12.67 10.17 49.80
C SER A 30 -11.72 10.97 50.69
N ASP A 31 -12.28 11.65 51.69
CA ASP A 31 -11.49 12.12 52.84
C ASP A 31 -12.10 11.64 54.17
N GLY A 32 -11.23 11.33 55.12
CA GLY A 32 -11.55 10.56 56.32
C GLY A 32 -10.32 10.00 57.04
N MET A 33 -9.12 10.52 56.77
CA MET A 33 -7.88 10.16 57.48
C MET A 33 -7.46 11.24 58.49
N THR A 34 -8.40 11.67 59.32
CA THR A 34 -8.11 12.49 60.51
C THR A 34 -7.34 11.64 61.53
N ALA A 35 -6.01 11.68 61.48
CA ALA A 35 -5.16 11.05 62.48
C ALA A 35 -5.46 11.63 63.88
N PRO A 36 -5.62 10.81 64.93
CA PRO A 36 -5.75 11.30 66.29
C PRO A 36 -4.46 12.02 66.70
N SER A 37 -4.51 13.34 66.84
CA SER A 37 -3.38 14.13 67.30
C SER A 37 -3.08 13.78 68.76
N PHE A 38 -1.92 13.18 69.01
CA PHE A 38 -1.45 12.91 70.36
C PHE A 38 -1.29 14.23 71.12
N THR A 39 -2.17 14.46 72.10
CA THR A 39 -2.15 15.62 72.98
C THR A 39 -1.07 15.46 74.05
N ASP A 40 0.20 15.61 73.64
CA ASP A 40 1.34 15.51 74.54
C ASP A 40 1.40 16.67 75.54
N LYS A 41 0.72 16.46 76.67
CA LYS A 41 0.90 17.20 77.93
C LYS A 41 0.80 16.24 79.12
N MET A 42 1.74 15.30 79.19
CA MET A 42 1.92 14.42 80.35
C MET A 42 2.46 15.21 81.56
N SER A 43 1.57 15.90 82.28
CA SER A 43 1.87 16.45 83.60
C SER A 43 2.22 15.32 84.58
N PRO A 44 3.33 15.42 85.33
CA PRO A 44 3.78 14.33 86.20
C PRO A 44 2.88 14.17 87.44
N SER A 45 2.93 12.95 88.01
CA SER A 45 2.51 12.65 89.38
C SER A 45 1.02 12.79 89.71
N LYS A 46 0.18 11.98 89.07
CA LYS A 46 -1.00 11.38 89.74
C LYS A 46 -0.86 9.87 89.77
N ALA A 47 -0.86 9.29 90.98
CA ALA A 47 -0.96 7.85 91.16
C ALA A 47 -2.41 7.43 90.84
N LEU A 48 -2.59 6.84 89.66
CA LEU A 48 -3.84 6.19 89.26
C LEU A 48 -4.14 5.02 90.22
N ALA A 49 -5.41 4.80 90.55
CA ALA A 49 -5.80 3.66 91.37
C ALA A 49 -5.65 2.35 90.56
N MET A 50 -5.50 1.22 91.25
CA MET A 50 -5.52 -0.12 90.62
C MET A 50 -6.70 -0.28 89.65
N LYS A 51 -7.89 0.22 90.04
CA LYS A 51 -9.10 0.19 89.23
C LYS A 51 -9.04 1.03 87.96
N ASP A 52 -8.26 2.12 87.96
CA ASP A 52 -8.05 2.95 86.76
C ASP A 52 -7.16 2.22 85.75
N TYR A 53 -6.14 1.50 86.23
CA TYR A 53 -5.33 0.61 85.38
C TYR A 53 -6.14 -0.58 84.86
N GLU A 54 -7.00 -1.20 85.67
CA GLU A 54 -7.93 -2.26 85.22
C GLU A 54 -8.91 -1.75 84.15
N ASN A 55 -9.46 -0.55 84.32
CA ASN A 55 -10.30 0.12 83.33
C ASN A 55 -9.51 0.42 82.04
N GLN A 56 -8.28 0.94 82.15
CA GLN A 56 -7.42 1.23 80.99
C GLN A 56 -7.03 -0.05 80.24
N ILE A 57 -6.70 -1.14 80.95
CA ILE A 57 -6.45 -2.46 80.37
C ILE A 57 -7.71 -3.00 79.66
N THR A 58 -8.90 -2.74 80.21
CA THR A 58 -10.17 -3.19 79.62
C THR A 58 -10.54 -2.39 78.38
N ALA A 59 -10.31 -1.07 78.38
CA ALA A 59 -10.41 -0.22 77.19
C ALA A 59 -9.43 -0.68 76.10
N LEU A 60 -8.14 -0.84 76.44
CA LEU A 60 -7.12 -1.33 75.50
C LEU A 60 -7.43 -2.74 74.96
N LYS A 61 -8.03 -3.64 75.75
CA LYS A 61 -8.50 -4.95 75.27
C LYS A 61 -9.66 -4.79 74.27
N LYS A 62 -10.63 -3.91 74.53
CA LYS A 62 -11.75 -3.63 73.63
C LYS A 62 -11.27 -2.99 72.33
N ASP A 63 -10.34 -2.05 72.42
CA ASP A 63 -9.75 -1.37 71.26
C ASP A 63 -8.88 -2.33 70.45
N ASN A 64 -8.09 -3.20 71.09
CA ASN A 64 -7.33 -4.25 70.41
C ASN A 64 -8.24 -5.30 69.73
N PHE A 65 -9.38 -5.63 70.33
CA PHE A 65 -10.40 -6.51 69.73
C PHE A 65 -11.08 -5.85 68.52
N ASN A 66 -11.48 -4.58 68.63
CA ASN A 66 -11.97 -3.79 67.50
C ASN A 66 -10.91 -3.66 66.38
N LEU A 67 -9.64 -3.48 66.75
CA LEU A 67 -8.54 -3.44 65.80
C LEU A 67 -8.38 -4.78 65.08
N LYS A 68 -8.45 -5.91 65.80
CA LYS A 68 -8.43 -7.25 65.20
C LYS A 68 -9.61 -7.50 64.26
N LEU A 69 -10.83 -7.09 64.63
CA LEU A 69 -11.98 -7.18 63.72
C LEU A 69 -11.79 -6.31 62.47
N ARG A 70 -11.28 -5.08 62.62
CA ARG A 70 -11.01 -4.19 61.48
C ARG A 70 -9.89 -4.69 60.59
N ILE A 71 -8.85 -5.30 61.16
CA ILE A 71 -7.78 -6.00 60.43
C ILE A 71 -8.37 -7.20 59.69
N TYR A 72 -9.11 -8.09 60.36
CA TYR A 72 -9.77 -9.23 59.73
C TYR A 72 -10.66 -8.83 58.54
N PHE A 73 -11.55 -7.85 58.70
CA PHE A 73 -12.42 -7.35 57.61
C PHE A 73 -11.68 -6.45 56.58
N MET A 74 -10.39 -6.18 56.77
CA MET A 74 -9.52 -5.61 55.74
C MET A 74 -8.75 -6.70 55.01
N GLU A 75 -8.17 -7.66 55.73
CA GLU A 75 -7.50 -8.85 55.19
C GLU A 75 -8.47 -9.68 54.33
N GLU A 76 -9.68 -9.96 54.80
CA GLU A 76 -10.72 -10.71 54.07
C GLU A 76 -11.10 -10.05 52.72
N ARG A 77 -11.23 -8.71 52.70
CA ARG A 77 -11.52 -7.94 51.47
C ARG A 77 -10.29 -7.70 50.60
N MET A 78 -9.08 -7.68 51.16
CA MET A 78 -7.85 -7.64 50.39
C MET A 78 -7.58 -8.99 49.73
N GLN A 79 -7.80 -10.10 50.45
CA GLN A 79 -7.66 -11.46 49.95
C GLN A 79 -8.60 -11.69 48.76
N GLN A 80 -9.92 -11.43 48.92
CA GLN A 80 -10.89 -11.50 47.81
C GLN A 80 -10.45 -10.68 46.60
N LYS A 81 -10.09 -9.40 46.78
CA LYS A 81 -9.65 -8.54 45.66
C LYS A 81 -8.34 -8.99 45.03
N CYS A 82 -7.40 -9.54 45.80
CA CYS A 82 -6.15 -10.08 45.26
C CYS A 82 -6.37 -11.38 44.50
N ASP A 83 -7.25 -12.26 44.99
CA ASP A 83 -7.52 -13.55 44.35
C ASP A 83 -8.34 -13.36 43.06
N ASP A 84 -9.44 -12.56 43.10
CA ASP A 84 -10.25 -12.21 41.92
C ASP A 84 -9.38 -11.59 40.80
N SER A 85 -8.58 -10.57 41.14
CA SER A 85 -7.72 -9.90 40.15
C SER A 85 -6.55 -10.77 39.68
N THR A 86 -6.09 -11.72 40.49
CA THR A 86 -5.07 -12.69 40.07
C THR A 86 -5.65 -13.72 39.10
N GLU A 87 -6.90 -14.16 39.29
CA GLU A 87 -7.57 -15.06 38.34
C GLU A 87 -7.86 -14.33 37.01
N ASP A 88 -8.34 -13.08 37.03
CA ASP A 88 -8.49 -12.27 35.81
C ASP A 88 -7.15 -11.99 35.10
N ILE A 89 -6.06 -11.76 35.84
CA ILE A 89 -4.71 -11.64 35.26
C ILE A 89 -4.26 -12.95 34.62
N PHE A 90 -4.47 -14.11 35.26
CA PHE A 90 -4.12 -15.40 34.65
C PHE A 90 -4.98 -15.71 33.42
N LYS A 91 -6.29 -15.41 33.48
CA LYS A 91 -7.23 -15.60 32.37
C LYS A 91 -6.86 -14.74 31.17
N THR A 92 -6.63 -13.44 31.36
CA THR A 92 -6.17 -12.55 30.28
C THR A 92 -4.78 -12.94 29.76
N ASN A 93 -3.89 -13.47 30.60
CA ASN A 93 -2.60 -14.02 30.15
C ASN A 93 -2.78 -15.28 29.27
N ILE A 94 -3.74 -16.15 29.60
CA ILE A 94 -4.10 -17.32 28.79
C ILE A 94 -4.73 -16.87 27.46
N GLU A 95 -5.66 -15.93 27.47
CA GLU A 95 -6.32 -15.38 26.28
C GLU A 95 -5.30 -14.75 25.32
N LEU A 96 -4.44 -13.84 25.81
CA LEU A 96 -3.34 -13.24 25.04
C LEU A 96 -2.33 -14.28 24.53
N LYS A 97 -2.10 -15.36 25.27
CA LYS A 97 -1.20 -16.44 24.85
C LYS A 97 -1.81 -17.33 23.77
N VAL A 98 -3.12 -17.55 23.79
CA VAL A 98 -3.87 -18.21 22.71
C VAL A 98 -3.91 -17.33 21.47
N GLU A 99 -4.12 -16.02 21.62
CA GLU A 99 -4.10 -15.04 20.54
C GLU A 99 -2.72 -14.95 19.86
N LEU A 100 -1.64 -14.80 20.65
CA LEU A 100 -0.26 -14.82 20.15
C LEU A 100 0.10 -16.12 19.41
N GLU A 101 -0.33 -17.27 19.92
CA GLU A 101 -0.06 -18.55 19.27
C GLU A 101 -0.98 -18.83 18.07
N SER A 102 -2.13 -18.13 17.96
CA SER A 102 -2.92 -18.11 16.73
C SER A 102 -2.31 -17.20 15.69
N MET A 103 -1.99 -15.95 16.03
CA MET A 103 -1.29 -15.04 15.11
C MET A 103 0.04 -15.61 14.61
N ARG A 104 0.72 -16.46 15.39
CA ARG A 104 1.89 -17.23 14.92
C ARG A 104 1.55 -18.29 13.87
N ARG A 105 0.46 -19.05 14.06
CA ARG A 105 -0.02 -20.00 13.04
C ARG A 105 -0.45 -19.26 11.78
N ASP A 106 -1.26 -18.22 11.93
CA ASP A 106 -1.75 -17.41 10.82
C ASP A 106 -0.57 -16.81 10.02
N LEU A 107 0.47 -16.28 10.71
CA LEU A 107 1.67 -15.76 10.07
C LEU A 107 2.51 -16.88 9.40
N ALA A 108 2.60 -18.06 10.00
CA ALA A 108 3.26 -19.23 9.40
C ALA A 108 2.53 -19.73 8.13
N GLU A 109 1.21 -19.84 8.17
CA GLU A 109 0.37 -20.21 7.02
C GLU A 109 0.46 -19.15 5.91
N LYS A 110 0.43 -17.85 6.25
CA LYS A 110 0.67 -16.78 5.28
C LYS A 110 2.10 -16.82 4.70
N HIS A 111 3.09 -17.23 5.48
CA HIS A 111 4.47 -17.40 4.99
C HIS A 111 4.59 -18.62 4.06
N GLU A 112 3.95 -19.75 4.37
CA GLU A 112 3.91 -20.93 3.51
C GLU A 112 3.17 -20.63 2.19
N LEU A 113 2.04 -19.91 2.24
CA LEU A 113 1.35 -19.41 1.05
C LEU A 113 2.24 -18.47 0.22
N LEU A 114 3.01 -17.58 0.85
CA LEU A 114 3.97 -16.71 0.16
C LEU A 114 5.10 -17.51 -0.51
N VAL A 115 5.64 -18.53 0.16
CA VAL A 115 6.66 -19.42 -0.40
C VAL A 115 6.09 -20.28 -1.54
N SER A 116 4.83 -20.72 -1.44
CA SER A 116 4.12 -21.44 -2.50
C SER A 116 3.89 -20.55 -3.72
N ALA A 117 3.36 -19.35 -3.53
CA ALA A 117 3.17 -18.35 -4.58
C ALA A 117 4.50 -17.94 -5.23
N SER A 118 5.57 -17.76 -4.44
CA SER A 118 6.91 -17.47 -4.97
C SER A 118 7.44 -18.61 -5.86
N LYS A 119 7.25 -19.87 -5.47
CA LYS A 119 7.65 -21.04 -6.28
C LYS A 119 6.80 -21.18 -7.55
N ALA A 120 5.52 -20.85 -7.49
CA ALA A 120 4.65 -20.81 -8.66
C ALA A 120 5.08 -19.73 -9.65
N LEU A 121 5.35 -18.50 -9.17
CA LEU A 121 5.88 -17.39 -9.98
C LEU A 121 7.26 -17.69 -10.57
N GLU A 122 8.17 -18.30 -9.80
CA GLU A 122 9.49 -18.72 -10.27
C GLU A 122 9.39 -19.83 -11.34
N SER A 123 8.41 -20.73 -11.22
CA SER A 123 8.10 -21.75 -12.23
C SER A 123 7.48 -21.17 -13.52
N LEU A 124 6.67 -20.11 -13.39
CA LEU A 124 6.10 -19.36 -14.52
C LEU A 124 7.20 -18.57 -15.25
N ALA A 125 7.99 -17.77 -14.53
CA ALA A 125 9.13 -17.03 -15.07
C ALA A 125 10.15 -17.96 -15.76
N GLY A 126 10.36 -19.17 -15.22
CA GLY A 126 11.17 -20.21 -15.85
C GLY A 126 10.67 -20.60 -17.25
N ARG A 127 9.35 -20.66 -17.47
CA ARG A 127 8.75 -20.89 -18.81
C ARG A 127 8.80 -19.64 -19.69
N GLU A 128 8.51 -18.48 -19.13
CA GLU A 128 8.50 -17.19 -19.84
C GLU A 128 9.87 -16.77 -20.36
N SER A 129 10.98 -17.31 -19.83
CA SER A 129 12.31 -17.12 -20.42
C SER A 129 12.45 -17.74 -21.82
N GLY A 130 11.71 -18.82 -22.12
CA GLY A 130 11.87 -19.62 -23.34
C GLY A 130 10.72 -19.56 -24.33
N GLU A 131 9.50 -19.18 -23.91
CA GLU A 131 8.36 -19.02 -24.82
C GLU A 131 8.47 -17.83 -25.79
N PRO A 132 8.75 -16.57 -25.40
CA PRO A 132 8.79 -15.43 -26.32
C PRO A 132 9.95 -15.53 -27.34
N GLN A 133 11.07 -16.14 -26.97
CA GLN A 133 12.15 -16.46 -27.91
C GLN A 133 11.66 -17.45 -28.99
N ARG A 134 11.02 -18.55 -28.57
CA ARG A 134 10.50 -19.56 -29.52
C ARG A 134 9.34 -19.03 -30.38
N VAL A 135 8.46 -18.20 -29.84
CA VAL A 135 7.39 -17.52 -30.60
C VAL A 135 7.97 -16.53 -31.60
N ARG A 136 8.97 -15.73 -31.21
CA ARG A 136 9.68 -14.81 -32.11
C ARG A 136 10.34 -15.55 -33.27
N GLU A 137 11.02 -16.67 -33.00
CA GLU A 137 11.59 -17.51 -34.05
C GLU A 137 10.53 -18.22 -34.90
N HIS A 138 9.39 -18.62 -34.33
CA HIS A 138 8.28 -19.24 -35.06
C HIS A 138 7.69 -18.24 -36.07
N ALA A 139 7.34 -17.04 -35.62
CA ALA A 139 6.84 -15.97 -36.46
C ALA A 139 7.88 -15.54 -37.52
N GLN A 140 9.19 -15.55 -37.19
CA GLN A 140 10.25 -15.32 -38.18
C GLN A 140 10.33 -16.43 -39.23
N ARG A 141 10.16 -17.70 -38.85
CA ARG A 141 10.13 -18.85 -39.76
C ARG A 141 8.88 -18.85 -40.65
N GLU A 142 7.71 -18.47 -40.13
CA GLU A 142 6.48 -18.31 -40.92
C GLU A 142 6.57 -17.12 -41.87
N MET A 143 7.09 -15.99 -41.42
CA MET A 143 7.38 -14.85 -42.29
C MET A 143 8.42 -15.19 -43.38
N ALA A 144 9.37 -16.09 -43.11
CA ALA A 144 10.27 -16.60 -44.14
C ALA A 144 9.53 -17.51 -45.13
N ALA A 145 8.76 -18.49 -44.66
CA ALA A 145 7.97 -19.40 -45.49
C ALA A 145 6.94 -18.66 -46.37
N LEU A 146 6.29 -17.62 -45.85
CA LEU A 146 5.39 -16.75 -46.62
C LEU A 146 6.16 -15.96 -47.68
N ARG A 147 7.32 -15.38 -47.36
CA ARG A 147 8.18 -14.72 -48.37
C ARG A 147 8.61 -15.68 -49.47
N ASP A 148 9.00 -16.90 -49.13
CA ASP A 148 9.40 -17.92 -50.11
C ASP A 148 8.21 -18.41 -50.96
N ALA A 149 7.01 -18.52 -50.37
CA ALA A 149 5.78 -18.81 -51.10
C ALA A 149 5.40 -17.68 -52.08
N PHE A 150 5.50 -16.42 -51.67
CA PHE A 150 5.29 -15.27 -52.56
C PHE A 150 6.38 -15.19 -53.65
N ASN A 151 7.65 -15.36 -53.31
CA ASN A 151 8.76 -15.40 -54.28
C ASN A 151 8.55 -16.50 -55.33
N LYS A 152 8.17 -17.72 -54.89
CA LYS A 152 7.83 -18.81 -55.80
C LYS A 152 6.64 -18.44 -56.68
N ARG A 153 5.57 -17.87 -56.11
CA ARG A 153 4.39 -17.46 -56.88
C ARG A 153 4.70 -16.36 -57.90
N ILE A 154 5.64 -15.44 -57.60
CA ILE A 154 6.15 -14.45 -58.54
C ILE A 154 6.88 -15.15 -59.69
N VAL A 155 7.80 -16.08 -59.40
CA VAL A 155 8.51 -16.87 -60.43
C VAL A 155 7.54 -17.68 -61.31
N ASP A 156 6.55 -18.35 -60.71
CA ASP A 156 5.51 -19.09 -61.45
C ASP A 156 4.72 -18.17 -62.39
N LEU A 157 4.41 -16.94 -61.95
CA LEU A 157 3.70 -15.93 -62.75
C LEU A 157 4.59 -15.30 -63.83
N GLU A 158 5.87 -15.01 -63.55
CA GLU A 158 6.83 -14.54 -64.56
C GLU A 158 7.13 -15.61 -65.62
N GLN A 159 7.10 -16.89 -65.25
CA GLN A 159 7.25 -17.99 -66.21
C GLN A 159 5.97 -18.13 -67.06
N SER A 160 4.79 -18.03 -66.44
CA SER A 160 3.50 -18.01 -67.15
C SER A 160 3.40 -16.84 -68.14
N LEU A 161 3.85 -15.65 -67.73
CA LEU A 161 3.93 -14.46 -68.57
C LEU A 161 4.87 -14.71 -69.77
N ARG A 162 6.09 -15.19 -69.53
CA ARG A 162 7.05 -15.50 -70.60
C ARG A 162 6.52 -16.54 -71.59
N THR A 163 5.81 -17.57 -71.13
CA THR A 163 5.16 -18.52 -72.05
C THR A 163 4.06 -17.88 -72.89
N ALA A 164 3.28 -16.95 -72.33
CA ALA A 164 2.27 -16.21 -73.09
C ALA A 164 2.89 -15.20 -74.07
N GLU A 165 3.99 -14.52 -73.70
CA GLU A 165 4.77 -13.66 -74.58
C GLU A 165 5.36 -14.45 -75.76
N GLU A 166 5.93 -15.63 -75.51
CA GLU A 166 6.39 -16.54 -76.57
C GLU A 166 5.23 -17.00 -77.48
N GLU A 167 4.04 -17.27 -76.95
CA GLU A 167 2.87 -17.66 -77.76
C GLU A 167 2.36 -16.49 -78.61
N VAL A 168 2.38 -15.26 -78.09
CA VAL A 168 2.09 -14.04 -78.86
C VAL A 168 3.13 -13.81 -79.95
N GLU A 169 4.42 -14.02 -79.68
CA GLU A 169 5.48 -13.92 -80.69
C GLU A 169 5.33 -15.02 -81.77
N LYS A 170 5.01 -16.26 -81.39
CA LYS A 170 4.70 -17.36 -82.33
C LYS A 170 3.48 -17.01 -83.20
N MET A 171 2.41 -16.44 -82.63
CA MET A 171 1.25 -15.97 -83.39
C MET A 171 1.60 -14.80 -84.32
N ALA A 172 2.41 -13.84 -83.89
CA ALA A 172 2.88 -12.74 -84.72
C ALA A 172 3.76 -13.23 -85.89
N ALA A 173 4.64 -14.20 -85.64
CA ALA A 173 5.47 -14.82 -86.67
C ALA A 173 4.63 -15.62 -87.69
N ILE A 174 3.56 -16.31 -87.23
CA ILE A 174 2.59 -16.97 -88.13
C ILE A 174 1.85 -15.94 -88.97
N ALA A 175 1.35 -14.85 -88.38
CA ALA A 175 0.65 -13.79 -89.08
C ALA A 175 1.53 -13.08 -90.12
N GLU A 176 2.79 -12.79 -89.80
CA GLU A 176 3.73 -12.20 -90.77
C GLU A 176 4.13 -13.22 -91.86
N GLN A 177 4.27 -14.51 -91.54
CA GLN A 177 4.47 -15.55 -92.54
C GLN A 177 3.25 -15.68 -93.47
N GLU A 178 2.03 -15.57 -92.96
CA GLU A 178 0.80 -15.60 -93.75
C GLU A 178 0.67 -14.36 -94.63
N LYS A 179 0.96 -13.16 -94.10
CA LYS A 179 1.09 -11.91 -94.86
C LYS A 179 2.11 -12.01 -96.00
N VAL A 180 3.30 -12.57 -95.74
CA VAL A 180 4.32 -12.84 -96.77
C VAL A 180 3.86 -13.91 -97.77
N LYS A 181 3.17 -14.96 -97.34
CA LYS A 181 2.53 -15.95 -98.24
C LYS A 181 1.49 -15.27 -99.14
N ASN A 182 0.66 -14.38 -98.61
CA ASN A 182 -0.39 -13.69 -99.35
C ASN A 182 0.22 -12.75 -100.41
N ILE A 183 1.19 -11.92 -100.03
CA ILE A 183 1.98 -11.08 -100.96
C ILE A 183 2.68 -11.93 -102.05
N ASN A 184 3.13 -13.15 -101.71
CA ASN A 184 3.74 -14.07 -102.68
C ASN A 184 2.70 -14.74 -103.59
N MET A 185 1.49 -15.04 -103.11
CA MET A 185 0.38 -15.51 -103.94
C MET A 185 -0.13 -14.41 -104.87
N GLU A 186 -0.28 -13.20 -104.37
CA GLU A 186 -0.61 -12.00 -105.16
C GLU A 186 0.42 -11.74 -106.26
N LYS A 187 1.73 -11.82 -105.95
CA LYS A 187 2.80 -11.76 -106.96
C LYS A 187 2.73 -12.91 -107.97
N LYS A 188 2.38 -14.13 -107.56
CA LYS A 188 2.19 -15.28 -108.46
C LYS A 188 0.97 -15.16 -109.37
N LEU A 189 -0.10 -14.51 -108.90
CA LEU A 189 -1.29 -14.19 -109.70
C LEU A 189 -0.96 -13.12 -110.75
N HIS A 190 -0.26 -12.05 -110.35
CA HIS A 190 0.21 -11.01 -111.28
C HIS A 190 1.26 -11.54 -112.29
N ALA A 191 2.03 -12.57 -111.94
CA ALA A 191 3.04 -13.18 -112.81
C ALA A 191 2.48 -14.16 -113.87
N ARG A 192 1.15 -14.27 -114.05
CA ARG A 192 0.54 -15.23 -114.99
C ARG A 192 -0.25 -14.59 -116.15
N GLY A 193 0.31 -13.53 -116.74
CA GLY A 193 0.09 -13.20 -118.15
C GLY A 193 0.98 -14.09 -119.06
N PRO A 194 0.53 -14.51 -120.26
CA PRO A 194 1.23 -15.52 -121.10
C PRO A 194 2.26 -14.89 -122.07
N PRO A 195 3.10 -15.66 -122.83
CA PRO A 195 3.05 -17.12 -123.05
C PRO A 195 4.41 -17.90 -122.99
N SER A 196 4.31 -19.22 -123.22
CA SER A 196 5.28 -20.12 -123.93
C SER A 196 6.27 -21.04 -123.17
N THR A 197 6.12 -22.35 -123.50
CA THR A 197 7.15 -23.40 -123.78
C THR A 197 8.06 -24.05 -122.71
N LEU A 198 7.85 -25.38 -122.55
CA LEU A 198 8.81 -26.50 -122.43
C LEU A 198 9.43 -26.93 -121.07
N ASP A 199 9.79 -28.22 -121.03
CA ASP A 199 10.12 -29.15 -119.91
C ASP A 199 11.64 -29.16 -119.49
N PRO A 200 12.18 -30.12 -118.67
CA PRO A 200 11.89 -30.43 -117.25
C PRO A 200 13.13 -30.78 -116.34
N VAL A 201 13.02 -30.63 -114.99
CA VAL A 201 13.71 -31.46 -113.93
C VAL A 201 15.29 -31.31 -113.88
N PRO A 202 16.12 -31.78 -112.87
CA PRO A 202 15.95 -32.46 -111.57
C PRO A 202 16.56 -31.79 -110.28
N VAL A 203 16.52 -32.52 -109.16
CA VAL A 203 17.12 -32.39 -107.79
C VAL A 203 18.60 -32.90 -107.73
N PRO A 204 19.36 -33.08 -106.60
CA PRO A 204 19.28 -32.61 -105.17
C PRO A 204 20.62 -32.23 -104.42
N SER A 205 20.52 -31.64 -103.21
CA SER A 205 21.48 -31.73 -102.05
C SER A 205 22.97 -31.31 -102.25
N PRO A 206 23.91 -31.59 -101.30
CA PRO A 206 23.93 -31.31 -99.85
C PRO A 206 25.17 -30.46 -99.43
N VAL A 207 25.03 -29.48 -98.52
CA VAL A 207 26.20 -28.66 -98.06
C VAL A 207 26.18 -28.26 -96.58
N ARG A 208 25.01 -27.97 -95.97
CA ARG A 208 24.98 -27.29 -94.66
C ARG A 208 25.24 -28.19 -93.43
N ASP A 209 25.37 -29.49 -93.64
CA ASP A 209 25.82 -30.46 -92.63
C ASP A 209 27.23 -30.14 -92.09
N LEU A 210 28.04 -29.41 -92.88
CA LEU A 210 29.32 -28.84 -92.45
C LEU A 210 29.21 -27.80 -91.31
N GLN A 211 28.03 -27.23 -91.08
CA GLN A 211 27.85 -26.17 -90.06
C GLN A 211 27.47 -26.71 -88.67
N GLN A 212 27.14 -28.01 -88.54
CA GLN A 212 26.91 -28.66 -87.25
C GLN A 212 28.22 -28.92 -86.49
N ALA A 213 29.27 -29.37 -87.19
CA ALA A 213 30.50 -29.91 -86.60
C ALA A 213 31.45 -28.91 -85.90
N LEU A 214 31.10 -27.61 -85.88
CA LEU A 214 31.86 -26.55 -85.22
C LEU A 214 31.29 -26.21 -83.84
N GLN A 215 29.99 -25.89 -83.77
CA GLN A 215 29.29 -25.47 -82.55
C GLN A 215 29.43 -26.49 -81.41
N GLU A 216 29.44 -27.78 -81.75
CA GLU A 216 29.54 -28.89 -80.80
C GLU A 216 30.95 -29.06 -80.19
N LYS A 217 32.01 -28.47 -80.79
CA LYS A 217 33.39 -28.60 -80.29
C LYS A 217 33.78 -27.50 -79.30
N ASP A 218 33.34 -26.27 -79.50
CA ASP A 218 33.64 -25.17 -78.58
C ASP A 218 33.02 -25.42 -77.18
N ASN A 219 31.81 -25.99 -77.14
CA ASN A 219 31.14 -26.41 -75.91
C ASN A 219 31.96 -27.43 -75.08
N ILE A 220 32.75 -28.30 -75.72
CA ILE A 220 33.59 -29.31 -75.03
C ILE A 220 34.89 -28.66 -74.52
N ILE A 221 35.45 -27.72 -75.28
CA ILE A 221 36.66 -26.97 -74.87
C ILE A 221 36.38 -26.16 -73.60
N GLU A 222 35.21 -25.54 -73.48
CA GLU A 222 34.86 -24.73 -72.30
C GLU A 222 34.67 -25.58 -71.02
N GLN A 223 34.06 -26.77 -71.11
CA GLN A 223 33.94 -27.69 -69.97
C GLN A 223 35.31 -28.21 -69.46
N LEU A 224 36.21 -28.58 -70.37
CA LEU A 224 37.57 -29.02 -70.01
C LEU A 224 38.39 -27.89 -69.35
N LYS A 225 38.19 -26.64 -69.81
CA LYS A 225 38.88 -25.45 -69.30
C LYS A 225 38.46 -25.07 -67.87
N ILE A 226 37.23 -25.39 -67.46
CA ILE A 226 36.79 -25.25 -66.06
C ILE A 226 37.40 -26.37 -65.19
N THR A 227 37.40 -27.61 -65.68
CA THR A 227 37.84 -28.78 -64.89
C THR A 227 39.33 -28.74 -64.55
N LEU A 228 40.18 -28.34 -65.50
CA LEU A 228 41.62 -28.14 -65.28
C LEU A 228 41.91 -27.12 -64.17
N LYS A 229 41.20 -25.98 -64.21
CA LYS A 229 41.43 -24.84 -63.31
C LYS A 229 41.19 -25.18 -61.84
N THR A 230 40.34 -26.16 -61.55
CA THR A 230 40.06 -26.64 -60.18
C THR A 230 41.05 -27.72 -59.72
N GLN A 231 41.66 -28.48 -60.64
CA GLN A 231 42.69 -29.47 -60.30
C GLN A 231 44.08 -28.84 -60.13
N GLU A 232 44.41 -27.80 -60.91
CA GLU A 232 45.70 -27.08 -60.80
C GLU A 232 45.86 -26.41 -59.42
N ALA A 233 44.76 -25.93 -58.82
CA ALA A 233 44.75 -25.34 -57.49
C ALA A 233 45.13 -26.31 -56.36
N ALA A 234 44.97 -27.63 -56.55
CA ALA A 234 45.16 -28.64 -55.51
C ALA A 234 46.61 -29.17 -55.39
N ILE A 235 47.50 -28.83 -56.33
CA ILE A 235 48.79 -29.54 -56.49
C ILE A 235 50.02 -28.63 -56.29
N HIS A 236 49.84 -27.30 -56.16
CA HIS A 236 50.95 -26.36 -56.36
C HIS A 236 51.59 -25.65 -55.15
N GLN A 237 51.25 -25.99 -53.90
CA GLN A 237 52.03 -25.51 -52.76
C GLN A 237 52.14 -26.48 -51.57
N ASN A 238 52.75 -27.64 -51.82
CA ASN A 238 53.27 -28.50 -50.75
C ASN A 238 54.55 -29.24 -51.20
N LYS A 239 55.70 -28.52 -51.27
CA LYS A 239 57.04 -29.12 -51.43
C LYS A 239 58.22 -28.17 -51.15
N SER A 240 58.77 -28.32 -49.95
CA SER A 240 60.18 -28.11 -49.57
C SER A 240 60.36 -28.95 -48.28
N ALA A 241 61.05 -30.10 -48.24
CA ALA A 241 62.28 -30.52 -48.95
C ALA A 241 63.45 -29.60 -48.55
N ASP A 242 64.51 -30.04 -47.84
CA ASP A 242 64.91 -31.39 -47.36
C ASP A 242 65.39 -31.30 -45.87
N GLN A 243 66.11 -32.21 -45.18
CA GLN A 243 66.98 -33.33 -45.58
C GLN A 243 67.36 -34.27 -44.39
N GLU A 244 67.36 -35.60 -44.62
CA GLU A 244 68.33 -36.68 -44.19
C GLU A 244 68.84 -36.82 -42.70
N THR A 245 69.33 -37.97 -42.15
CA THR A 245 69.37 -39.43 -42.51
C THR A 245 69.82 -40.30 -41.30
N ASP A 246 69.57 -41.62 -41.40
CA ASP A 246 70.39 -42.76 -40.93
C ASP A 246 70.61 -43.07 -39.43
N ALA A 247 71.22 -44.24 -39.17
CA ALA A 247 71.12 -44.99 -37.92
C ALA A 247 72.35 -45.86 -37.56
N ALA A 248 72.35 -46.34 -36.31
CA ALA A 248 73.16 -47.44 -35.73
C ALA A 248 74.68 -47.26 -35.54
N SER A 249 75.15 -47.32 -34.28
CA SER A 249 75.75 -48.55 -33.68
C SER A 249 76.63 -48.29 -32.43
N ALA A 250 76.84 -49.36 -31.65
CA ALA A 250 77.95 -49.66 -30.71
C ALA A 250 78.58 -48.49 -29.90
N ASP A 251 78.22 -48.24 -28.64
CA ASP A 251 78.45 -49.06 -27.43
C ASP A 251 79.93 -49.30 -27.03
N CYS A 252 80.15 -49.34 -25.71
CA CYS A 252 81.31 -49.85 -24.97
C CYS A 252 82.59 -48.97 -24.85
N VAL A 253 83.41 -49.30 -23.85
CA VAL A 253 84.79 -48.82 -23.61
C VAL A 253 84.91 -47.28 -23.37
N LYS A 254 84.58 -46.73 -22.20
CA LYS A 254 84.95 -47.16 -20.84
C LYS A 254 84.04 -46.50 -19.77
N GLN A 255 83.78 -47.08 -18.59
CA GLN A 255 84.55 -48.03 -17.76
C GLN A 255 85.91 -47.48 -17.27
N LEU A 256 85.97 -46.30 -16.64
CA LEU A 256 87.15 -45.81 -15.89
C LEU A 256 86.81 -44.58 -14.98
N SER A 257 85.65 -44.63 -14.32
CA SER A 257 85.15 -43.72 -13.27
C SER A 257 83.83 -44.29 -12.72
N ASP A 258 83.73 -45.61 -12.55
CA ASP A 258 84.24 -46.36 -11.39
C ASP A 258 83.44 -46.02 -10.12
N LEU A 259 82.87 -46.99 -9.40
CA LEU A 259 83.61 -47.95 -8.57
C LEU A 259 84.54 -47.30 -7.53
N ILE A 260 84.38 -46.01 -7.25
CA ILE A 260 84.82 -45.38 -6.01
C ILE A 260 83.61 -45.13 -5.10
N ALA A 261 83.54 -45.89 -4.01
CA ALA A 261 83.44 -45.25 -2.70
C ALA A 261 82.07 -44.77 -2.21
N LYS A 262 80.95 -45.34 -2.70
CA LYS A 262 79.70 -45.50 -1.91
C LYS A 262 78.79 -46.63 -2.43
N LYS A 263 79.19 -47.90 -2.31
CA LYS A 263 80.46 -48.38 -1.70
C LYS A 263 80.39 -48.76 -0.21
N ASP A 264 79.41 -49.57 0.22
CA ASP A 264 79.31 -50.15 1.59
C ASP A 264 79.39 -49.17 2.78
N GLN A 265 78.34 -48.38 3.01
CA GLN A 265 77.85 -47.90 4.33
C GLN A 265 76.63 -47.00 4.09
N GLU A 266 75.41 -47.26 4.56
CA GLU A 266 74.76 -48.38 5.29
C GLU A 266 73.35 -48.49 4.64
N LEU A 267 72.73 -49.61 4.23
CA LEU A 267 72.74 -51.02 4.65
C LEU A 267 72.78 -51.26 6.16
N GLU A 268 71.72 -51.91 6.64
CA GLU A 268 71.61 -52.62 7.90
C GLU A 268 71.97 -51.84 9.17
N VAL A 269 71.01 -51.06 9.67
CA VAL A 269 70.62 -51.13 11.09
C VAL A 269 69.19 -50.62 11.33
N LEU A 270 68.37 -51.49 11.95
CA LEU A 270 67.12 -51.19 12.66
C LEU A 270 65.97 -50.48 11.89
N ARG A 271 65.24 -51.27 11.08
CA ARG A 271 63.78 -51.08 10.94
C ARG A 271 62.93 -52.32 11.32
N GLU A 272 63.54 -53.32 11.96
CA GLU A 272 62.88 -54.48 12.59
C GLU A 272 63.52 -54.77 13.98
N GLU A 273 62.91 -55.67 14.79
CA GLU A 273 63.36 -56.27 16.08
C GLU A 273 63.16 -55.55 17.47
N LEU A 274 61.92 -55.62 18.04
CA LEU A 274 61.49 -56.34 19.30
C LEU A 274 62.26 -56.30 20.71
N LEU A 275 61.56 -55.97 21.86
CA LEU A 275 61.45 -56.69 23.23
C LEU A 275 62.18 -56.34 24.68
N LYS A 276 61.50 -55.74 25.76
CA LYS A 276 61.44 -55.94 27.34
C LYS A 276 62.44 -55.46 28.57
N GLU A 277 62.01 -55.15 29.90
CA GLU A 277 62.68 -55.31 31.35
C GLU A 277 62.15 -54.69 32.82
N LYS A 278 62.89 -54.55 34.04
CA LYS A 278 62.42 -54.73 35.57
C LYS A 278 63.17 -54.27 37.00
N ASN A 279 62.53 -53.69 38.12
CA ASN A 279 62.63 -53.68 39.75
C ASN A 279 63.76 -53.04 40.79
N LYS A 280 63.80 -52.81 42.21
CA LYS A 280 62.93 -52.61 43.54
C LYS A 280 63.29 -51.82 44.99
N PRO A 281 63.89 -52.26 46.20
CA PRO A 281 63.49 -51.97 47.72
C PRO A 281 64.39 -51.29 48.96
N THR A 282 64.08 -51.35 50.35
CA THR A 282 64.48 -50.41 51.58
C THR A 282 64.97 -50.85 53.15
N PRO A 283 64.60 -50.35 54.45
CA PRO A 283 65.48 -49.98 55.73
C PRO A 283 65.14 -50.30 57.34
N ASP A 284 65.84 -49.81 58.47
CA ASP A 284 65.68 -50.09 60.04
C ASP A 284 66.32 -49.14 61.26
N ASP A 285 66.27 -49.38 62.66
CA ASP A 285 66.65 -48.53 63.97
C ASP A 285 67.21 -49.26 65.36
N GLN A 286 67.44 -48.93 66.74
CA GLN A 286 67.36 -47.87 67.92
C GLN A 286 68.26 -48.05 69.32
N GLY A 287 68.00 -47.52 70.61
CA GLY A 287 68.86 -47.41 71.95
C GLY A 287 68.18 -47.45 73.44
N ASP A 288 68.57 -47.19 74.79
CA ASP A 288 69.59 -46.64 75.86
C ASP A 288 69.41 -47.27 77.39
N VAL A 289 69.80 -47.01 78.73
CA VAL A 289 70.44 -46.04 79.81
C VAL A 289 70.79 -46.75 81.27
N ARG A 290 71.18 -46.39 82.59
CA ARG A 290 71.52 -45.34 83.75
C ARG A 290 72.20 -46.02 85.09
N ARG A 291 72.54 -45.64 86.42
CA ARG A 291 72.70 -44.54 87.53
C ARG A 291 73.41 -44.99 88.95
N VAL A 292 73.86 -44.17 90.00
CA VAL A 292 74.54 -44.54 91.37
C VAL A 292 74.54 -43.54 92.68
N GLU A 293 75.10 -43.83 93.93
CA GLU A 293 74.90 -43.19 95.37
C GLU A 293 76.09 -43.10 96.51
N SER A 294 75.97 -42.54 97.79
CA SER A 294 77.03 -42.40 98.95
C SER A 294 76.63 -42.11 100.52
N CYS A 295 77.53 -41.90 101.59
CA CYS A 295 77.21 -41.86 103.13
C CYS A 295 78.21 -41.40 104.37
N ASN A 296 77.73 -40.74 105.51
CA ASN A 296 77.94 -40.65 107.07
C ASN A 296 78.93 -39.92 108.12
N LYS A 297 80.02 -39.13 107.92
CA LYS A 297 80.75 -38.41 109.07
C LYS A 297 80.32 -36.93 109.29
N GLN A 298 79.36 -36.44 108.53
CA GLN A 298 79.14 -35.01 108.28
C GLN A 298 78.24 -34.28 109.32
N LEU A 299 77.46 -35.04 110.10
CA LEU A 299 76.31 -34.59 110.91
C LEU A 299 76.56 -33.51 111.97
N SER A 300 77.82 -33.23 112.36
CA SER A 300 78.11 -32.15 113.32
C SER A 300 78.54 -30.83 112.68
N GLU A 301 79.05 -30.86 111.44
CA GLU A 301 79.38 -29.65 110.68
C GLU A 301 78.09 -29.08 110.07
N GLU A 302 77.22 -29.99 109.61
CA GLU A 302 75.87 -29.71 109.10
C GLU A 302 75.05 -28.81 110.02
N LEU A 303 75.09 -28.99 111.36
CA LEU A 303 74.25 -28.21 112.28
C LEU A 303 74.71 -26.75 112.45
N SER A 304 76.02 -26.48 112.36
CA SER A 304 76.55 -25.11 112.38
C SER A 304 76.31 -24.42 111.04
N GLN A 305 76.54 -25.15 109.95
CA GLN A 305 76.22 -24.71 108.60
C GLN A 305 74.73 -24.42 108.44
N ALA A 306 73.85 -25.24 109.01
CA ALA A 306 72.39 -25.07 108.99
C ALA A 306 71.92 -23.76 109.63
N LYS A 307 72.66 -23.15 110.56
CA LYS A 307 72.30 -21.85 111.13
C LYS A 307 72.65 -20.70 110.18
N SER A 308 73.88 -20.71 109.62
CA SER A 308 74.27 -19.69 108.65
C SER A 308 73.49 -19.80 107.34
N THR A 309 73.06 -21.01 106.93
CA THR A 309 72.14 -21.15 105.78
C THR A 309 70.74 -20.64 106.10
N ASN A 310 70.18 -20.87 107.29
CA ASN A 310 68.87 -20.31 107.66
C ASN A 310 68.83 -18.78 107.60
N GLU A 311 69.89 -18.09 108.04
CA GLU A 311 69.97 -16.63 108.03
C GLU A 311 70.16 -16.06 106.60
N ASN A 312 70.85 -16.78 105.72
CA ASN A 312 70.91 -16.45 104.29
C ASN A 312 69.62 -16.82 103.53
N LEU A 313 68.92 -17.88 103.95
CA LEU A 313 67.65 -18.34 103.38
C LEU A 313 66.51 -17.38 103.70
N THR A 314 66.42 -16.83 104.93
CA THR A 314 65.43 -15.78 105.23
C THR A 314 65.67 -14.52 104.40
N LYS A 315 66.93 -14.13 104.19
CA LYS A 315 67.26 -12.96 103.36
C LYS A 315 66.94 -13.17 101.88
N THR A 316 67.24 -14.34 101.32
CA THR A 316 66.82 -14.69 99.95
C THR A 316 65.31 -14.90 99.82
N LEU A 317 64.61 -15.32 100.89
CA LEU A 317 63.15 -15.35 100.92
C LEU A 317 62.55 -13.94 100.86
N GLU A 318 63.12 -12.97 101.58
CA GLU A 318 62.68 -11.56 101.53
C GLU A 318 63.00 -10.91 100.17
N GLU A 319 64.19 -11.15 99.61
CA GLU A 319 64.56 -10.67 98.27
C GLU A 319 63.65 -11.27 97.18
N THR A 320 63.37 -12.58 97.22
CA THR A 320 62.44 -13.22 96.27
C THR A 320 60.98 -12.80 96.50
N GLN A 321 60.54 -12.54 97.73
CA GLN A 321 59.21 -12.00 98.01
C GLN A 321 59.05 -10.58 97.46
N ASN A 322 60.09 -9.74 97.53
CA ASN A 322 60.08 -8.39 96.96
C ASN A 322 60.20 -8.41 95.41
N GLN A 323 60.98 -9.33 94.84
CA GLN A 323 60.96 -9.59 93.38
C GLN A 323 59.58 -10.04 92.91
N ASN A 324 58.94 -10.99 93.61
CA ASN A 324 57.59 -11.45 93.28
C ASN A 324 56.54 -10.34 93.33
N LYS A 325 56.61 -9.41 94.31
CA LYS A 325 55.77 -8.20 94.31
C LYS A 325 56.02 -7.30 93.10
N SER A 326 57.28 -7.10 92.70
CA SER A 326 57.63 -6.31 91.51
C SER A 326 57.16 -6.97 90.20
N LEU A 327 57.22 -8.31 90.12
CA LEU A 327 56.72 -9.08 88.99
C LEU A 327 55.18 -9.05 88.92
N LEU A 328 54.48 -9.09 90.06
CA LEU A 328 53.02 -8.93 90.14
C LEU A 328 52.57 -7.58 89.58
N GLY A 329 53.19 -6.47 90.02
CA GLY A 329 52.85 -5.14 89.49
C GLY A 329 53.11 -5.00 87.98
N LYS A 330 54.19 -5.62 87.47
CA LYS A 330 54.48 -5.67 86.02
C LYS A 330 53.50 -6.56 85.24
N LEU A 331 52.98 -7.61 85.86
CA LEU A 331 51.95 -8.47 85.28
C LEU A 331 50.63 -7.70 85.14
N GLU A 332 50.23 -7.00 86.20
CA GLU A 332 49.04 -6.14 86.24
C GLU A 332 49.14 -4.98 85.23
N GLU A 333 50.30 -4.32 85.13
CA GLU A 333 50.56 -3.31 84.09
C GLU A 333 50.42 -3.90 82.68
N LYS A 334 50.98 -5.10 82.43
CA LYS A 334 50.88 -5.78 81.12
C LYS A 334 49.48 -6.30 80.81
N GLU A 335 48.69 -6.67 81.81
CA GLU A 335 47.28 -7.04 81.63
C GLU A 335 46.41 -5.81 81.30
N ASN A 336 46.70 -4.65 81.89
CA ASN A 336 46.06 -3.39 81.53
C ASN A 336 46.44 -2.93 80.11
N ASP A 337 47.72 -3.01 79.72
CA ASP A 337 48.18 -2.80 78.34
C ASP A 337 47.41 -3.69 77.36
N LEU A 338 47.38 -5.00 77.63
CA LEU A 338 46.73 -6.02 76.79
C LEU A 338 45.23 -5.74 76.62
N ASN A 339 44.53 -5.36 77.69
CA ASN A 339 43.12 -5.00 77.64
C ASN A 339 42.88 -3.70 76.85
N SER A 340 43.79 -2.72 76.92
CA SER A 340 43.73 -1.50 76.11
C SER A 340 43.90 -1.81 74.61
N GLU A 341 44.86 -2.67 74.27
CA GLU A 341 45.16 -3.03 72.88
C GLU A 341 44.08 -3.93 72.29
N LYS A 342 43.51 -4.86 73.08
CA LYS A 342 42.31 -5.63 72.73
C LYS A 342 41.11 -4.72 72.40
N LYS A 343 40.92 -3.64 73.18
CA LYS A 343 39.89 -2.62 72.91
C LYS A 343 40.17 -1.81 71.65
N ASN A 344 41.44 -1.62 71.26
CA ASN A 344 41.83 -0.95 70.03
C ASN A 344 41.81 -1.88 68.79
N ALA A 345 42.05 -3.18 68.96
CA ALA A 345 41.82 -4.20 67.94
C ALA A 345 40.32 -4.25 67.57
N LEU A 346 39.44 -4.36 68.57
CA LEU A 346 37.98 -4.41 68.38
C LEU A 346 37.40 -3.13 67.74
N LYS A 347 38.09 -1.99 67.85
CA LYS A 347 37.78 -0.78 67.03
C LYS A 347 38.22 -0.95 65.58
N ARG A 348 39.47 -1.38 65.34
CA ARG A 348 40.02 -1.64 64.00
C ARG A 348 39.16 -2.65 63.24
N ASP A 349 38.74 -3.74 63.88
CA ASP A 349 37.87 -4.76 63.26
C ASP A 349 36.53 -4.17 62.79
N LYS A 350 35.91 -3.29 63.59
CA LYS A 350 34.68 -2.58 63.19
C LYS A 350 34.91 -1.60 62.04
N THR A 351 36.04 -0.88 62.03
CA THR A 351 36.43 -0.03 60.89
C THR A 351 36.68 -0.86 59.62
N ILE A 352 37.34 -2.01 59.74
CA ILE A 352 37.59 -2.94 58.64
C ILE A 352 36.27 -3.51 58.11
N GLN A 353 35.33 -3.90 58.98
CA GLN A 353 33.99 -4.34 58.56
C GLN A 353 33.25 -3.24 57.79
N GLY A 354 33.24 -2.00 58.30
CA GLY A 354 32.61 -0.86 57.62
C GLY A 354 33.22 -0.57 56.26
N LEU A 355 34.55 -0.53 56.16
CA LEU A 355 35.26 -0.34 54.89
C LEU A 355 35.04 -1.52 53.93
N THR A 356 34.99 -2.76 54.42
CA THR A 356 34.71 -3.95 53.60
C THR A 356 33.29 -3.92 53.04
N GLN A 357 32.32 -3.42 53.81
CA GLN A 357 30.95 -3.28 53.34
C GLN A 357 30.82 -2.16 52.29
N VAL A 358 31.37 -0.98 52.55
CA VAL A 358 31.42 0.12 51.56
C VAL A 358 32.16 -0.29 50.29
N PHE A 359 33.22 -1.11 50.39
CA PHE A 359 33.91 -1.65 49.22
C PHE A 359 33.00 -2.59 48.41
N LYS A 360 32.28 -3.52 49.05
CA LYS A 360 31.30 -4.40 48.38
C LYS A 360 30.13 -3.66 47.75
N GLU A 361 29.68 -2.57 48.39
CA GLU A 361 28.64 -1.70 47.85
C GLU A 361 29.16 -0.92 46.63
N LYS A 362 30.41 -0.43 46.67
CA LYS A 362 31.10 0.17 45.51
C LYS A 362 31.36 -0.82 44.37
N GLU A 363 31.72 -2.06 44.69
CA GLU A 363 31.98 -3.13 43.74
C GLU A 363 30.69 -3.56 43.03
N LYS A 364 29.58 -3.70 43.77
CA LYS A 364 28.23 -3.87 43.19
C LYS A 364 27.82 -2.70 42.31
N GLN A 365 27.93 -1.46 42.80
CA GLN A 365 27.60 -0.27 42.02
C GLN A 365 28.40 -0.23 40.70
N GLY A 366 29.70 -0.52 40.76
CA GLY A 366 30.54 -0.59 39.56
C GLY A 366 30.13 -1.69 38.58
N VAL A 367 29.73 -2.86 39.06
CA VAL A 367 29.19 -3.96 38.22
C VAL A 367 27.82 -3.57 37.62
N GLU A 368 26.93 -2.95 38.39
CA GLU A 368 25.61 -2.48 37.93
C GLU A 368 25.74 -1.36 36.89
N GLU A 369 26.64 -0.40 37.08
CA GLU A 369 27.00 0.64 36.10
C GLU A 369 27.58 0.03 34.81
N HIS A 370 28.46 -0.97 34.93
CA HIS A 370 29.03 -1.65 33.76
C HIS A 370 28.00 -2.51 33.01
N GLN A 371 27.11 -3.19 33.74
CA GLN A 371 26.00 -3.97 33.19
C GLN A 371 24.97 -3.07 32.47
N THR A 372 24.70 -1.88 33.01
CA THR A 372 23.83 -0.87 32.40
C THR A 372 24.46 -0.28 31.15
N LEU A 373 25.76 0.05 31.17
CA LEU A 373 26.51 0.54 30.01
C LEU A 373 26.57 -0.52 28.89
N LEU A 374 26.76 -1.79 29.24
CA LEU A 374 26.74 -2.91 28.30
C LEU A 374 25.35 -3.07 27.66
N MET A 375 24.27 -3.04 28.45
CA MET A 375 22.90 -3.07 27.93
C MET A 375 22.58 -1.88 27.01
N ALA A 376 23.02 -0.67 27.38
CA ALA A 376 22.86 0.52 26.55
C ALA A 376 23.58 0.36 25.19
N LYS A 377 24.84 -0.12 25.19
CA LYS A 377 25.58 -0.38 23.95
C LYS A 377 25.02 -1.53 23.13
N GLN A 378 24.46 -2.56 23.77
CA GLN A 378 23.75 -3.64 23.09
C GLN A 378 22.47 -3.12 22.39
N THR A 379 21.76 -2.19 23.02
CA THR A 379 20.55 -1.56 22.49
C THR A 379 20.86 -0.61 21.33
N GLU A 380 21.88 0.23 21.47
CA GLU A 380 22.39 1.12 20.42
C GLU A 380 22.87 0.33 19.19
N LEU A 381 23.57 -0.79 19.40
CA LEU A 381 24.00 -1.67 18.31
C LEU A 381 22.82 -2.37 17.61
N ALA A 382 21.79 -2.78 18.35
CA ALA A 382 20.57 -3.33 17.78
C ALA A 382 19.76 -2.28 16.99
N GLN A 383 19.71 -1.03 17.46
CA GLN A 383 19.11 0.09 16.72
C GLN A 383 19.85 0.37 15.42
N LEU A 384 21.18 0.49 15.45
CA LEU A 384 22.00 0.70 14.25
C LEU A 384 21.90 -0.48 13.25
N GLN A 385 21.75 -1.72 13.73
CA GLN A 385 21.45 -2.87 12.86
C GLN A 385 20.06 -2.76 12.22
N GLY A 386 19.04 -2.33 12.97
CA GLY A 386 17.69 -2.07 12.46
C GLY A 386 17.67 -0.96 11.39
N GLU A 387 18.35 0.15 11.65
CA GLU A 387 18.50 1.27 10.70
C GLU A 387 19.28 0.85 9.44
N HIS A 388 20.33 0.03 9.59
CA HIS A 388 21.05 -0.50 8.44
C HIS A 388 20.17 -1.44 7.60
N HIS A 389 19.38 -2.32 8.22
CA HIS A 389 18.43 -3.17 7.48
C HIS A 389 17.32 -2.36 6.81
N ALA A 390 16.79 -1.31 7.46
CA ALA A 390 15.80 -0.41 6.87
C ALA A 390 16.36 0.32 5.64
N THR A 391 17.54 0.93 5.77
CA THR A 391 18.20 1.65 4.66
C THR A 391 18.60 0.73 3.50
N VAL A 392 18.99 -0.52 3.76
CA VAL A 392 19.21 -1.53 2.71
C VAL A 392 17.91 -1.92 2.01
N LEU A 393 16.81 -2.10 2.75
CA LEU A 393 15.50 -2.41 2.16
C LEU A 393 14.97 -1.24 1.32
N ASP A 394 15.15 0.01 1.76
CA ASP A 394 14.76 1.19 0.99
C ASP A 394 15.66 1.39 -0.24
N GLY A 395 16.95 1.12 -0.13
CA GLY A 395 17.86 1.03 -1.29
C GLY A 395 17.40 0.00 -2.31
N GLN A 396 16.95 -1.20 -1.88
CA GLN A 396 16.38 -2.21 -2.78
C GLN A 396 15.04 -1.77 -3.40
N LYS A 397 14.17 -1.04 -2.66
CA LYS A 397 12.94 -0.47 -3.23
C LYS A 397 13.24 0.56 -4.31
N LEU A 398 14.23 1.43 -4.07
CA LEU A 398 14.69 2.44 -5.01
C LEU A 398 15.32 1.80 -6.25
N GLN A 399 16.17 0.77 -6.11
CA GLN A 399 16.72 0.03 -7.24
C GLN A 399 15.61 -0.56 -8.10
N ARG A 400 14.66 -1.31 -7.52
CA ARG A 400 13.48 -1.84 -8.24
C ARG A 400 12.55 -0.75 -8.80
N GLY A 401 12.67 0.49 -8.35
CA GLY A 401 12.00 1.65 -8.93
C GLY A 401 12.74 2.18 -10.16
N LEU A 402 14.06 2.19 -10.11
CA LEU A 402 14.96 2.58 -11.20
C LEU A 402 14.95 1.53 -12.33
N ASP A 403 15.07 0.24 -12.02
CA ASP A 403 15.04 -0.87 -13.00
C ASP A 403 13.76 -0.81 -13.85
N ARG A 404 12.60 -0.53 -13.23
CA ARG A 404 11.32 -0.33 -13.92
C ARG A 404 11.31 0.90 -14.81
N LYS A 405 11.94 1.99 -14.38
CA LYS A 405 12.02 3.24 -15.16
C LYS A 405 12.99 3.11 -16.34
N GLU A 406 14.04 2.30 -16.22
CA GLU A 406 14.90 1.93 -17.34
C GLU A 406 14.13 1.05 -18.36
N GLN A 407 13.31 0.09 -17.89
CA GLN A 407 12.44 -0.68 -18.79
C GLN A 407 11.38 0.20 -19.47
N GLU A 408 10.65 1.05 -18.73
CA GLU A 408 9.68 1.99 -19.30
C GLU A 408 10.31 2.91 -20.37
N LEU A 409 11.56 3.35 -20.16
CA LEU A 409 12.29 4.13 -21.14
C LEU A 409 12.68 3.31 -22.38
N ALA A 410 13.06 2.05 -22.22
CA ALA A 410 13.35 1.14 -23.34
C ALA A 410 12.08 0.84 -24.17
N ASP A 411 10.95 0.61 -23.51
CA ASP A 411 9.66 0.36 -24.18
C ASP A 411 9.19 1.60 -24.96
N LEU A 412 9.31 2.79 -24.37
CA LEU A 412 9.01 4.07 -25.04
C LEU A 412 9.97 4.36 -26.19
N GLN A 413 11.25 4.01 -26.06
CA GLN A 413 12.25 4.13 -27.13
C GLN A 413 11.89 3.21 -28.31
N GLN A 414 11.50 1.96 -28.05
CA GLN A 414 11.06 1.03 -29.10
C GLN A 414 9.76 1.52 -29.78
N ALA A 415 8.78 1.99 -29.01
CA ALA A 415 7.54 2.55 -29.56
C ALA A 415 7.78 3.79 -30.43
N LYS A 416 8.73 4.66 -30.04
CA LYS A 416 9.17 5.79 -30.86
C LYS A 416 9.78 5.32 -32.18
N GLU A 417 10.68 4.33 -32.16
CA GLU A 417 11.34 3.81 -33.36
C GLU A 417 10.33 3.14 -34.33
N GLN A 418 9.30 2.47 -33.79
CA GLN A 418 8.18 1.94 -34.58
C GLN A 418 7.38 3.07 -35.27
N LEU A 419 7.00 4.11 -34.51
CA LEU A 419 6.27 5.26 -35.06
C LEU A 419 7.08 6.05 -36.10
N GLU A 420 8.41 6.13 -35.97
CA GLU A 420 9.28 6.75 -36.98
C GLU A 420 9.30 5.95 -38.30
N VAL A 421 9.28 4.60 -38.22
CA VAL A 421 9.16 3.72 -39.40
C VAL A 421 7.77 3.82 -40.05
N GLU A 422 6.69 3.81 -39.27
CA GLU A 422 5.33 3.97 -39.79
C GLU A 422 5.15 5.33 -40.49
N LEU A 423 5.69 6.42 -39.90
CA LEU A 423 5.64 7.76 -40.48
C LEU A 423 6.45 7.83 -41.78
N GLU A 424 7.60 7.17 -41.85
CA GLU A 424 8.35 6.99 -43.09
C GLU A 424 7.55 6.26 -44.17
N ASP A 425 6.87 5.17 -43.83
CA ASP A 425 6.11 4.35 -44.78
C ASP A 425 4.81 5.04 -45.23
N LEU A 426 4.15 5.79 -44.36
CA LEU A 426 3.06 6.70 -44.72
C LEU A 426 3.55 7.81 -45.67
N GLN A 427 4.74 8.37 -45.46
CA GLN A 427 5.35 9.29 -46.44
C GLN A 427 5.66 8.60 -47.77
N LYS A 428 6.12 7.35 -47.78
CA LYS A 428 6.37 6.57 -49.01
C LYS A 428 5.06 6.25 -49.73
N GLN A 429 3.98 5.93 -49.02
CA GLN A 429 2.64 5.74 -49.59
C GLN A 429 2.11 7.06 -50.18
N LYS A 430 2.19 8.18 -49.44
CA LYS A 430 1.79 9.49 -49.98
C LYS A 430 2.54 9.82 -51.27
N LYS A 431 3.87 9.64 -51.31
CA LYS A 431 4.70 9.87 -52.52
C LYS A 431 4.35 8.92 -53.69
N LYS A 432 3.65 7.81 -53.46
CA LYS A 432 3.05 6.96 -54.52
C LYS A 432 1.68 7.48 -54.94
N GLY A 433 0.83 7.87 -53.99
CA GLY A 433 -0.49 8.49 -54.25
C GLY A 433 -0.38 9.79 -55.05
N ASP A 434 0.51 10.70 -54.65
CA ASP A 434 0.78 11.97 -55.35
C ASP A 434 1.18 11.74 -56.83
N LYS A 435 1.93 10.66 -57.12
CA LYS A 435 2.26 10.25 -58.49
C LYS A 435 1.05 9.73 -59.24
N ALA A 436 0.29 8.81 -58.67
CA ALA A 436 -0.91 8.25 -59.30
C ALA A 436 -1.97 9.34 -59.60
N LEU A 437 -2.13 10.31 -58.71
CA LEU A 437 -2.98 11.50 -58.92
C LEU A 437 -2.45 12.38 -60.07
N ASN A 438 -1.14 12.63 -60.14
CA ASN A 438 -0.53 13.37 -61.24
C ASN A 438 -0.69 12.64 -62.58
N ASP A 439 -0.51 11.32 -62.61
CA ASP A 439 -0.63 10.51 -63.82
C ASP A 439 -2.09 10.44 -64.31
N LEU A 440 -3.06 10.30 -63.40
CA LEU A 440 -4.48 10.38 -63.72
C LEU A 440 -4.90 11.78 -64.18
N ASN A 441 -4.36 12.84 -63.59
CA ASN A 441 -4.55 14.22 -64.05
C ASN A 441 -3.95 14.45 -65.46
N ASN A 442 -2.81 13.82 -65.78
CA ASN A 442 -2.24 13.84 -67.13
C ASN A 442 -3.11 13.06 -68.14
N GLN A 443 -3.71 11.93 -67.74
CA GLN A 443 -4.68 11.21 -68.57
C GLN A 443 -5.95 12.03 -68.81
N LEU A 444 -6.52 12.66 -67.77
CA LEU A 444 -7.66 13.57 -67.91
C LEU A 444 -7.34 14.75 -68.85
N LYS A 445 -6.17 15.35 -68.73
CA LYS A 445 -5.72 16.42 -69.63
C LYS A 445 -5.57 15.94 -71.08
N LYS A 446 -5.07 14.72 -71.30
CA LYS A 446 -4.97 14.11 -72.64
C LYS A 446 -6.36 13.85 -73.24
N LEU A 447 -7.27 13.23 -72.48
CA LEU A 447 -8.65 12.98 -72.91
C LEU A 447 -9.41 14.28 -73.17
N SER A 448 -9.22 15.31 -72.34
CA SER A 448 -9.81 16.64 -72.59
C SER A 448 -9.29 17.29 -73.87
N GLY A 449 -8.02 17.05 -74.24
CA GLY A 449 -7.48 17.46 -75.54
C GLY A 449 -8.12 16.69 -76.70
N GLU A 450 -8.17 15.36 -76.60
CA GLU A 450 -8.78 14.49 -77.62
C GLU A 450 -10.29 14.76 -77.82
N ILE A 451 -10.99 15.17 -76.76
CA ILE A 451 -12.38 15.66 -76.84
C ILE A 451 -12.43 17.00 -77.58
N GLY A 452 -11.61 17.99 -77.19
CA GLY A 452 -11.58 19.30 -77.84
C GLY A 452 -11.18 19.26 -79.32
N ASP A 453 -10.24 18.39 -79.70
CA ASP A 453 -9.87 18.12 -81.10
C ASP A 453 -11.04 17.48 -81.86
N ARG A 454 -11.78 16.58 -81.23
CA ARG A 454 -12.97 15.91 -81.81
C ARG A 454 -14.16 16.86 -81.97
N GLU A 455 -14.40 17.74 -80.99
CA GLU A 455 -15.39 18.80 -81.06
C GLU A 455 -15.04 19.78 -82.18
N SER A 456 -13.78 20.22 -82.26
CA SER A 456 -13.28 21.07 -83.35
C SER A 456 -13.45 20.42 -84.73
N ALA A 457 -13.20 19.12 -84.85
CA ALA A 457 -13.39 18.38 -86.10
C ALA A 457 -14.88 18.24 -86.48
N LEU A 458 -15.77 18.05 -85.51
CA LEU A 458 -17.22 18.04 -85.73
C LEU A 458 -17.75 19.41 -86.16
N GLU A 459 -17.31 20.49 -85.49
CA GLU A 459 -17.69 21.87 -85.87
C GLU A 459 -17.23 22.20 -87.30
N GLN A 460 -16.01 21.79 -87.68
CA GLN A 460 -15.52 21.90 -89.06
C GLN A 460 -16.38 21.11 -90.05
N GLN A 461 -16.80 19.88 -89.74
CA GLN A 461 -17.70 19.10 -90.60
C GLN A 461 -19.09 19.75 -90.75
N TYR A 462 -19.66 20.28 -89.68
CA TYR A 462 -20.93 21.04 -89.75
C TYR A 462 -20.80 22.29 -90.61
N GLN A 463 -19.72 23.07 -90.44
CA GLN A 463 -19.44 24.26 -91.25
C GLN A 463 -19.24 23.91 -92.72
N GLU A 464 -18.50 22.83 -93.04
CA GLU A 464 -18.33 22.41 -94.43
C GLU A 464 -19.65 21.94 -95.05
N MET A 465 -20.48 21.19 -94.33
CA MET A 465 -21.81 20.77 -94.79
C MET A 465 -22.74 21.96 -95.04
N LEU A 466 -22.68 23.00 -94.21
CA LEU A 466 -23.38 24.27 -94.44
C LEU A 466 -22.88 24.95 -95.73
N ASP A 467 -21.57 25.03 -95.95
CA ASP A 467 -21.01 25.68 -97.14
C ASP A 467 -21.21 24.86 -98.43
N GLN A 468 -21.18 23.53 -98.37
CA GLN A 468 -21.61 22.66 -99.46
C GLN A 468 -23.10 22.88 -99.80
N THR A 469 -23.95 23.06 -98.79
CA THR A 469 -25.40 23.33 -98.99
C THR A 469 -25.63 24.71 -99.61
N LYS A 470 -24.89 25.75 -99.18
CA LYS A 470 -24.91 27.09 -99.81
C LYS A 470 -24.47 27.03 -101.28
N ARG A 471 -23.39 26.30 -101.60
CA ARG A 471 -22.92 26.10 -102.99
C ARG A 471 -23.98 25.39 -103.84
N LYS A 472 -24.61 24.33 -103.33
CA LYS A 472 -25.72 23.64 -104.02
C LYS A 472 -26.88 24.59 -104.30
N LEU A 473 -27.32 25.36 -103.29
CA LEU A 473 -28.37 26.38 -103.44
C LEU A 473 -28.04 27.37 -104.57
N GLN A 474 -26.84 27.93 -104.58
CA GLN A 474 -26.36 28.85 -105.62
C GLN A 474 -26.36 28.20 -107.03
N THR A 475 -25.94 26.93 -107.15
CA THR A 475 -25.99 26.23 -108.45
C THR A 475 -27.42 25.97 -108.94
N HIS A 476 -28.36 25.71 -108.01
CA HIS A 476 -29.78 25.58 -108.36
C HIS A 476 -30.39 26.94 -108.75
N GLU A 477 -30.05 28.01 -108.04
CA GLU A 477 -30.50 29.37 -108.34
C GLU A 477 -30.06 29.83 -109.74
N VAL A 478 -28.78 29.65 -110.09
CA VAL A 478 -28.26 29.91 -111.45
C VAL A 478 -28.95 29.01 -112.50
N THR A 479 -29.25 27.76 -112.15
CA THR A 479 -29.98 26.84 -113.05
C THR A 479 -31.41 27.30 -113.29
N ILE A 480 -32.11 27.77 -112.25
CA ILE A 480 -33.46 28.34 -112.35
C ILE A 480 -33.44 29.59 -113.23
N GLN A 481 -32.51 30.53 -112.99
CA GLN A 481 -32.37 31.75 -113.81
C GLN A 481 -32.19 31.41 -115.31
N ARG A 482 -31.34 30.42 -115.63
CA ARG A 482 -31.14 29.95 -117.01
C ARG A 482 -32.41 29.31 -117.59
N LEU A 483 -33.13 28.51 -116.81
CA LEU A 483 -34.40 27.90 -117.24
C LEU A 483 -35.49 28.95 -117.47
N THR A 484 -35.59 29.99 -116.63
CA THR A 484 -36.49 31.13 -116.83
C THR A 484 -36.20 31.84 -118.14
N SER A 485 -34.92 32.15 -118.44
CA SER A 485 -34.55 32.74 -119.73
C SER A 485 -34.89 31.82 -120.92
N THR A 486 -34.63 30.51 -120.78
CA THR A 486 -34.95 29.54 -121.84
C THR A 486 -36.46 29.40 -122.06
N LEU A 487 -37.27 29.58 -121.01
CA LEU A 487 -38.73 29.57 -121.09
C LEU A 487 -39.24 30.81 -121.84
N THR A 488 -38.75 32.01 -121.51
CA THR A 488 -39.14 33.24 -122.25
C THR A 488 -38.76 33.18 -123.73
N ASP A 489 -37.60 32.60 -124.07
CA ASP A 489 -37.19 32.37 -125.46
C ASP A 489 -38.15 31.40 -126.19
N LYS A 490 -38.71 30.42 -125.46
CA LYS A 490 -39.65 29.42 -126.00
C LYS A 490 -41.08 29.95 -126.12
N GLU A 491 -41.52 30.80 -125.20
CA GLU A 491 -42.79 31.52 -125.29
C GLU A 491 -42.81 32.44 -126.52
N GLN A 492 -41.69 33.14 -126.80
CA GLN A 492 -41.53 33.91 -128.03
C GLN A 492 -41.64 33.03 -129.29
N GLN A 493 -40.94 31.89 -129.33
CA GLN A 493 -41.01 30.96 -130.47
C GLN A 493 -42.42 30.39 -130.69
N LEU A 494 -43.17 30.08 -129.62
CA LEU A 494 -44.55 29.60 -129.75
C LEU A 494 -45.49 30.69 -130.33
N GLN A 495 -45.28 31.95 -129.96
CA GLN A 495 -46.02 33.07 -130.55
C GLN A 495 -45.74 33.23 -132.06
N GLU A 496 -44.51 32.94 -132.51
CA GLU A 496 -44.14 32.89 -133.94
C GLU A 496 -44.83 31.72 -134.66
N TYR A 497 -44.84 30.51 -134.08
CA TYR A 497 -45.58 29.35 -134.63
C TYR A 497 -47.10 29.59 -134.72
N MET A 498 -47.70 30.25 -133.72
CA MET A 498 -49.12 30.60 -133.72
C MET A 498 -49.52 31.59 -134.83
N ASN A 499 -48.56 32.29 -135.44
CA ASN A 499 -48.79 33.05 -136.66
C ASN A 499 -48.79 32.11 -137.89
N MET A 500 -47.78 31.28 -138.07
CA MET A 500 -47.67 30.38 -139.23
C MET A 500 -48.80 29.35 -139.38
N VAL A 501 -49.37 28.83 -138.29
CA VAL A 501 -50.49 27.87 -138.37
C VAL A 501 -51.74 28.53 -138.99
N ARG A 502 -51.95 29.83 -138.73
CA ARG A 502 -53.06 30.63 -139.27
C ARG A 502 -53.01 30.78 -140.79
N ASP A 503 -51.81 30.67 -141.37
CA ASP A 503 -51.58 30.69 -142.81
C ASP A 503 -51.85 29.31 -143.43
N LEU A 504 -51.54 28.22 -142.70
CA LEU A 504 -51.67 26.84 -143.16
C LEU A 504 -53.10 26.28 -143.20
N GLU A 505 -54.03 26.79 -142.39
CA GLU A 505 -55.42 26.30 -142.38
C GLU A 505 -56.19 26.54 -143.70
N GLN A 506 -55.62 27.36 -144.60
CA GLN A 506 -56.29 27.92 -145.77
C GLN A 506 -56.33 26.99 -147.01
N SER A 507 -55.85 25.74 -146.95
CA SER A 507 -55.91 24.79 -148.10
C SER A 507 -56.02 23.31 -147.73
N LYS A 508 -56.92 22.54 -148.38
CA LYS A 508 -57.13 21.08 -148.20
C LYS A 508 -57.72 20.40 -149.45
N SER A 509 -57.31 19.15 -149.74
CA SER A 509 -58.04 18.18 -150.61
C SER A 509 -57.55 16.73 -150.35
N PRO A 510 -58.37 15.66 -150.48
CA PRO A 510 -58.05 14.31 -149.94
C PRO A 510 -57.96 13.16 -150.96
N GLY A 511 -57.29 12.05 -150.58
CA GLY A 511 -57.25 10.81 -151.37
C GLY A 511 -56.50 9.64 -150.71
N GLY A 512 -56.90 9.22 -149.50
CA GLY A 512 -56.00 8.50 -148.57
C GLY A 512 -56.51 7.20 -147.91
N ASN A 513 -57.26 6.33 -148.60
CA ASN A 513 -57.82 5.11 -147.97
C ASN A 513 -56.85 3.92 -147.87
N ASP A 514 -56.07 3.59 -148.91
CA ASP A 514 -55.18 2.41 -148.88
C ASP A 514 -54.06 2.54 -147.83
N HIS A 515 -53.63 3.78 -147.61
CA HIS A 515 -52.71 4.18 -146.55
C HIS A 515 -53.24 3.83 -145.14
N VAL A 516 -54.56 3.74 -144.93
CA VAL A 516 -55.18 3.37 -143.65
C VAL A 516 -55.03 1.87 -143.36
N LEU A 517 -55.16 0.99 -144.36
CA LEU A 517 -55.01 -0.46 -144.17
C LEU A 517 -53.55 -0.83 -143.84
N SER A 518 -52.59 -0.21 -144.52
CA SER A 518 -51.16 -0.37 -144.19
C SER A 518 -50.85 0.17 -142.78
N LYS A 519 -51.43 1.32 -142.40
CA LYS A 519 -51.34 1.84 -141.02
C LYS A 519 -51.94 0.90 -139.98
N LEU A 520 -53.08 0.26 -140.25
CA LEU A 520 -53.70 -0.68 -139.31
C LEU A 520 -52.86 -1.95 -139.10
N ARG A 521 -52.23 -2.48 -140.16
CA ARG A 521 -51.30 -3.62 -140.03
C ARG A 521 -50.01 -3.25 -139.30
N HIS A 522 -49.43 -2.09 -139.63
CA HIS A 522 -48.25 -1.57 -138.93
C HIS A 522 -48.54 -1.39 -137.43
N ARG A 523 -49.72 -0.84 -137.10
CA ARG A 523 -50.19 -0.57 -135.73
C ARG A 523 -50.65 -1.82 -134.96
N LEU A 524 -50.84 -2.94 -135.64
CA LEU A 524 -50.97 -4.25 -134.98
C LEU A 524 -49.58 -4.72 -134.54
N LYS A 525 -48.59 -4.70 -135.44
CA LYS A 525 -47.22 -5.11 -135.13
C LYS A 525 -46.54 -4.22 -134.07
N GLU A 526 -46.81 -2.91 -134.07
CA GLU A 526 -46.39 -1.99 -133.01
C GLU A 526 -46.96 -2.39 -131.64
N LYS A 527 -48.21 -2.91 -131.59
CA LYS A 527 -48.83 -3.39 -130.34
C LYS A 527 -48.31 -4.76 -129.90
N GLU A 528 -47.91 -5.60 -130.84
CA GLU A 528 -47.30 -6.91 -130.54
C GLU A 528 -45.92 -6.68 -129.90
N ALA A 529 -45.06 -5.85 -130.52
CA ALA A 529 -43.75 -5.48 -129.97
C ALA A 529 -43.88 -4.75 -128.61
N ALA A 530 -44.73 -3.73 -128.51
CA ALA A 530 -44.93 -3.00 -127.25
C ALA A 530 -45.62 -3.82 -126.14
N LEU A 531 -46.11 -5.03 -126.43
CA LEU A 531 -46.60 -5.98 -125.44
C LEU A 531 -45.48 -6.95 -125.01
N GLU A 532 -44.58 -7.32 -125.91
CA GLU A 532 -43.35 -8.07 -125.63
C GLU A 532 -42.41 -7.23 -124.74
N ASP A 533 -42.12 -5.97 -125.13
CA ASP A 533 -41.35 -5.00 -124.33
C ASP A 533 -41.96 -4.84 -122.91
N ALA A 534 -43.29 -4.75 -122.81
CA ALA A 534 -44.03 -4.56 -121.55
C ALA A 534 -44.33 -5.87 -120.78
N LEU A 535 -43.82 -7.00 -121.25
CA LEU A 535 -43.68 -8.25 -120.49
C LEU A 535 -42.26 -8.36 -119.95
N ASP A 536 -41.24 -8.08 -120.77
CA ASP A 536 -39.84 -8.11 -120.34
C ASP A 536 -39.56 -7.04 -119.27
N GLU A 537 -40.10 -5.83 -119.40
CA GLU A 537 -40.06 -4.80 -118.35
C GLU A 537 -40.68 -5.29 -117.02
N LYS A 538 -41.74 -6.11 -117.09
CA LYS A 538 -42.37 -6.69 -115.89
C LYS A 538 -41.57 -7.83 -115.29
N PHE A 539 -40.93 -8.67 -116.10
CA PHE A 539 -40.03 -9.70 -115.58
C PHE A 539 -38.81 -9.06 -114.90
N ALA A 540 -38.19 -8.06 -115.53
CA ALA A 540 -37.11 -7.29 -114.91
C ALA A 540 -37.54 -6.60 -113.60
N ALA A 541 -38.73 -6.00 -113.56
CA ALA A 541 -39.28 -5.39 -112.35
C ALA A 541 -39.61 -6.42 -111.24
N ILE A 542 -40.00 -7.66 -111.60
CA ILE A 542 -40.19 -8.75 -110.65
C ILE A 542 -38.84 -9.21 -110.10
N GLU A 543 -37.83 -9.41 -110.95
CA GLU A 543 -36.46 -9.77 -110.52
C GLU A 543 -35.85 -8.69 -109.62
N GLU A 544 -36.03 -7.39 -109.92
CA GLU A 544 -35.60 -6.30 -109.04
C GLU A 544 -36.31 -6.38 -107.66
N LYS A 545 -37.62 -6.65 -107.65
CA LYS A 545 -38.40 -6.76 -106.40
C LYS A 545 -38.06 -8.01 -105.59
N ASP A 546 -37.77 -9.14 -106.23
CA ASP A 546 -37.28 -10.34 -105.54
C ASP A 546 -35.86 -10.13 -104.97
N ASN A 547 -35.01 -9.38 -105.66
CA ASN A 547 -33.71 -8.95 -105.13
C ASN A 547 -33.85 -7.97 -103.95
N GLU A 548 -34.76 -6.99 -104.00
CA GLU A 548 -35.11 -6.13 -102.85
C GLU A 548 -35.62 -6.95 -101.67
N ILE A 549 -36.55 -7.89 -101.90
CA ILE A 549 -37.08 -8.79 -100.87
C ILE A 549 -35.95 -9.62 -100.25
N HIS A 550 -35.00 -10.11 -101.04
CA HIS A 550 -33.85 -10.86 -100.51
C HIS A 550 -32.92 -9.97 -99.65
N GLN A 551 -32.61 -8.75 -100.09
CA GLN A 551 -31.83 -7.80 -99.30
C GLN A 551 -32.53 -7.40 -98.00
N LEU A 552 -33.85 -7.18 -98.03
CA LEU A 552 -34.65 -6.90 -96.85
C LEU A 552 -34.69 -8.10 -95.88
N GLN A 553 -34.77 -9.35 -96.39
CA GLN A 553 -34.68 -10.56 -95.55
C GLN A 553 -33.30 -10.72 -94.89
N LEU A 554 -32.21 -10.36 -95.59
CA LEU A 554 -30.86 -10.37 -95.01
C LEU A 554 -30.72 -9.30 -93.91
N SER A 555 -31.12 -8.06 -94.20
CA SER A 555 -31.04 -6.96 -93.24
C SER A 555 -31.95 -7.19 -92.01
N LEU A 556 -33.14 -7.78 -92.20
CA LEU A 556 -34.02 -8.16 -91.10
C LEU A 556 -33.38 -9.22 -90.20
N ARG A 557 -32.73 -10.25 -90.77
CA ARG A 557 -31.96 -11.25 -90.00
C ARG A 557 -30.75 -10.67 -89.27
N GLU A 558 -30.15 -9.60 -89.79
CA GLU A 558 -29.09 -8.88 -89.08
C GLU A 558 -29.66 -8.10 -87.90
N ARG A 559 -30.80 -7.42 -88.08
CA ARG A 559 -31.52 -6.75 -86.99
C ARG A 559 -32.06 -7.71 -85.94
N GLU A 560 -32.50 -8.91 -86.31
CA GLU A 560 -32.87 -9.98 -85.36
C GLU A 560 -31.68 -10.34 -84.46
N ARG A 561 -30.49 -10.59 -85.04
CA ARG A 561 -29.27 -10.89 -84.25
C ARG A 561 -28.81 -9.72 -83.39
N ASP A 562 -28.94 -8.48 -83.86
CA ASP A 562 -28.63 -7.29 -83.06
C ASP A 562 -29.62 -7.14 -81.89
N LEU A 563 -30.90 -7.44 -82.10
CA LEU A 563 -31.92 -7.44 -81.05
C LEU A 563 -31.69 -8.57 -80.04
N ASP A 564 -31.34 -9.79 -80.48
CA ASP A 564 -30.95 -10.89 -79.60
C ASP A 564 -29.72 -10.49 -78.75
N ARG A 565 -28.71 -9.88 -79.37
CA ARG A 565 -27.50 -9.41 -78.67
C ARG A 565 -27.82 -8.32 -77.64
N LEU A 566 -28.70 -7.37 -77.99
CA LEU A 566 -29.17 -6.34 -77.06
C LEU A 566 -30.02 -6.94 -75.94
N GLY A 567 -30.88 -7.92 -76.22
CA GLY A 567 -31.67 -8.64 -75.22
C GLY A 567 -30.80 -9.37 -74.20
N ASN A 568 -29.76 -10.06 -74.65
CA ASN A 568 -28.78 -10.70 -73.77
C ASN A 568 -28.03 -9.68 -72.88
N LEU A 569 -27.64 -8.53 -73.44
CA LEU A 569 -27.01 -7.44 -72.67
C LEU A 569 -27.97 -6.80 -71.66
N LEU A 570 -29.24 -6.65 -72.01
CA LEU A 570 -30.28 -6.14 -71.11
C LEU A 570 -30.57 -7.14 -69.98
N SER A 571 -30.65 -8.43 -70.27
CA SER A 571 -30.79 -9.49 -69.26
C SER A 571 -29.62 -9.49 -68.27
N HIS A 572 -28.38 -9.36 -68.75
CA HIS A 572 -27.20 -9.29 -67.88
C HIS A 572 -27.16 -7.99 -67.04
N ASN A 573 -27.61 -6.87 -67.61
CA ASN A 573 -27.77 -5.62 -66.86
C ASN A 573 -28.88 -5.75 -65.81
N GLU A 574 -29.97 -6.45 -66.10
CA GLU A 574 -31.07 -6.73 -65.17
C GLU A 574 -30.61 -7.64 -64.02
N GLU A 575 -29.86 -8.71 -64.29
CA GLU A 575 -29.18 -9.54 -63.28
C GLU A 575 -28.24 -8.70 -62.39
N THR A 576 -27.45 -7.82 -63.02
CA THR A 576 -26.52 -6.92 -62.32
C THR A 576 -27.26 -5.94 -61.41
N ILE A 577 -28.34 -5.32 -61.91
CA ILE A 577 -29.21 -4.44 -61.12
C ILE A 577 -29.83 -5.22 -59.96
N ASN A 578 -30.39 -6.42 -60.19
CA ASN A 578 -30.95 -7.27 -59.13
C ASN A 578 -29.91 -7.68 -58.07
N SER A 579 -28.63 -7.83 -58.45
CA SER A 579 -27.54 -8.08 -57.50
C SER A 579 -27.26 -6.86 -56.61
N PHE A 580 -27.22 -5.64 -57.19
CA PHE A 580 -27.10 -4.40 -56.43
C PHE A 580 -28.33 -4.15 -55.56
N ASP A 581 -29.52 -4.43 -56.06
CA ASP A 581 -30.78 -4.31 -55.33
C ASP A 581 -30.84 -5.27 -54.13
N SER A 582 -30.16 -6.41 -54.21
CA SER A 582 -30.03 -7.37 -53.10
C SER A 582 -29.00 -6.87 -52.07
N LEU A 583 -27.85 -6.39 -52.54
CA LEU A 583 -26.79 -5.81 -51.70
C LEU A 583 -27.27 -4.54 -50.95
N ILE A 584 -28.08 -3.70 -51.60
CA ILE A 584 -28.69 -2.51 -50.96
C ILE A 584 -29.61 -2.95 -49.82
N LYS A 585 -30.48 -3.97 -50.04
CA LYS A 585 -31.36 -4.49 -48.99
C LYS A 585 -30.57 -5.12 -47.83
N GLU A 586 -29.45 -5.78 -48.11
CA GLU A 586 -28.53 -6.28 -47.08
C GLU A 586 -27.92 -5.13 -46.27
N LYS A 587 -27.43 -4.07 -46.93
CA LYS A 587 -26.88 -2.88 -46.26
C LYS A 587 -27.93 -2.05 -45.51
N ASP A 588 -29.16 -1.97 -45.99
CA ASP A 588 -30.28 -1.37 -45.24
C ASP A 588 -30.57 -2.13 -43.95
N VAL A 589 -30.49 -3.47 -43.97
CA VAL A 589 -30.66 -4.32 -42.78
C VAL A 589 -29.47 -4.19 -41.82
N GLU A 590 -28.23 -4.13 -42.31
CA GLU A 590 -27.04 -3.84 -41.50
C GLU A 590 -27.14 -2.46 -40.82
N LEU A 591 -27.46 -1.42 -41.58
CA LEU A 591 -27.63 -0.06 -41.06
C LEU A 591 -28.77 0.01 -40.03
N GLN A 592 -29.89 -0.67 -40.28
CA GLN A 592 -30.99 -0.76 -39.33
C GLN A 592 -30.61 -1.57 -38.08
N HIS A 593 -29.77 -2.60 -38.19
CA HIS A 593 -29.23 -3.32 -37.03
C HIS A 593 -28.31 -2.41 -36.20
N LEU A 594 -27.31 -1.78 -36.83
CA LEU A 594 -26.38 -0.83 -36.20
C LEU A 594 -27.12 0.33 -35.51
N ALA A 595 -28.13 0.91 -36.16
CA ALA A 595 -28.95 1.98 -35.59
C ALA A 595 -29.72 1.53 -34.33
N ASN A 596 -30.17 0.27 -34.28
CA ASN A 596 -30.80 -0.30 -33.09
C ASN A 596 -29.77 -0.62 -31.99
N THR A 597 -28.59 -1.13 -32.34
CA THR A 597 -27.49 -1.37 -31.39
C THR A 597 -27.01 -0.07 -30.76
N LEU A 598 -26.73 0.97 -31.55
CA LEU A 598 -26.41 2.33 -31.06
C LEU A 598 -27.50 2.87 -30.14
N LYS A 599 -28.78 2.69 -30.49
CA LYS A 599 -29.92 3.11 -29.65
C LYS A 599 -30.04 2.31 -28.36
N ASN A 600 -29.53 1.08 -28.30
CA ASN A 600 -29.48 0.28 -27.08
C ASN A 600 -28.29 0.69 -26.20
N LEU A 601 -27.10 0.88 -26.79
CA LEU A 601 -25.92 1.43 -26.11
C LEU A 601 -26.19 2.82 -25.53
N GLN A 602 -26.89 3.70 -26.27
CA GLN A 602 -27.32 5.02 -25.80
C GLN A 602 -28.20 4.94 -24.53
N ARG A 603 -29.05 3.92 -24.40
CA ARG A 603 -29.86 3.70 -23.18
C ARG A 603 -29.00 3.16 -22.04
N ALA A 604 -28.20 2.12 -22.30
CA ALA A 604 -27.30 1.55 -21.29
C ALA A 604 -26.34 2.60 -20.71
N LYS A 605 -25.83 3.50 -21.55
CA LYS A 605 -25.06 4.67 -21.13
C LYS A 605 -25.88 5.59 -20.20
N GLN A 606 -27.10 5.95 -20.57
CA GLN A 606 -27.96 6.78 -19.71
C GLN A 606 -28.28 6.09 -18.38
N ASP A 607 -28.54 4.79 -18.38
CA ASP A 607 -28.80 4.01 -17.16
C ASP A 607 -27.57 4.01 -16.23
N VAL A 608 -26.35 3.89 -16.79
CA VAL A 608 -25.08 3.99 -16.05
C VAL A 608 -24.83 5.41 -15.54
N GLU A 609 -25.04 6.45 -16.36
CA GLU A 609 -24.92 7.85 -15.93
C GLU A 609 -25.90 8.17 -14.80
N ASP A 610 -27.15 7.73 -14.88
CA ASP A 610 -28.15 7.89 -13.83
C ASP A 610 -27.80 7.09 -12.57
N ASN A 611 -27.24 5.88 -12.69
CA ASN A 611 -26.75 5.07 -11.57
C ASN A 611 -25.60 5.80 -10.85
N LEU A 612 -24.62 6.32 -11.59
CA LEU A 612 -23.51 7.10 -11.04
C LEU A 612 -24.01 8.37 -10.34
N ASN A 613 -24.94 9.11 -10.96
CA ASN A 613 -25.56 10.30 -10.37
C ASN A 613 -26.32 9.98 -9.06
N ARG A 614 -26.95 8.81 -8.95
CA ARG A 614 -27.56 8.36 -7.69
C ARG A 614 -26.51 8.01 -6.64
N SER A 615 -25.46 7.26 -7.01
CA SER A 615 -24.36 6.92 -6.08
C SER A 615 -23.58 8.15 -5.59
N LEU A 616 -23.40 9.18 -6.43
CA LEU A 616 -22.80 10.45 -6.02
C LEU A 616 -23.66 11.16 -4.96
N ARG A 617 -24.98 11.27 -5.17
CA ARG A 617 -25.91 11.85 -4.17
C ARG A 617 -25.94 11.05 -2.86
N GLU A 618 -25.80 9.74 -2.92
CA GLU A 618 -25.65 8.90 -1.72
C GLU A 618 -24.34 9.18 -0.98
N LYS A 619 -23.21 9.31 -1.70
CA LYS A 619 -21.91 9.71 -1.15
C LYS A 619 -21.98 11.10 -0.53
N ASP A 620 -22.58 12.09 -1.20
CA ASP A 620 -22.75 13.45 -0.70
C ASP A 620 -23.63 13.48 0.57
N SER A 621 -24.68 12.65 0.63
CA SER A 621 -25.52 12.47 1.81
C SER A 621 -24.75 11.87 2.99
N ILE A 622 -23.93 10.84 2.73
CA ILE A 622 -23.06 10.22 3.75
C ILE A 622 -21.98 11.22 4.21
N ILE A 623 -21.36 11.97 3.31
CA ILE A 623 -20.39 13.03 3.62
C ILE A 623 -21.06 14.10 4.49
N SER A 624 -22.27 14.53 4.16
CA SER A 624 -23.04 15.50 4.95
C SER A 624 -23.36 14.96 6.35
N GLN A 625 -23.75 13.69 6.48
CA GLN A 625 -24.00 13.05 7.77
C GLN A 625 -22.72 12.90 8.61
N LEU A 626 -21.58 12.57 7.99
CA LEU A 626 -20.28 12.49 8.65
C LEU A 626 -19.79 13.88 9.07
N GLN A 627 -19.98 14.92 8.25
CA GLN A 627 -19.66 16.30 8.59
C GLN A 627 -20.50 16.76 9.80
N LEU A 628 -21.82 16.58 9.77
CA LEU A 628 -22.70 16.88 10.91
C LEU A 628 -22.33 16.09 12.16
N SER A 629 -21.99 14.79 12.03
CA SER A 629 -21.56 13.98 13.18
C SER A 629 -20.19 14.38 13.72
N LEU A 630 -19.29 14.91 12.89
CA LEU A 630 -18.00 15.46 13.30
C LEU A 630 -18.17 16.83 13.95
N GLU A 631 -19.05 17.68 13.43
CA GLU A 631 -19.38 18.99 13.99
C GLU A 631 -20.02 18.83 15.38
N VAL A 632 -21.01 17.94 15.51
CA VAL A 632 -21.61 17.57 16.81
C VAL A 632 -20.55 17.03 17.76
N LYS A 633 -19.71 16.06 17.35
CA LYS A 633 -18.65 15.54 18.23
C LYS A 633 -17.57 16.57 18.59
N THR A 634 -17.28 17.53 17.70
CA THR A 634 -16.35 18.62 17.99
C THR A 634 -16.95 19.53 19.05
N LYS A 635 -18.23 19.88 18.91
CA LYS A 635 -19.00 20.65 19.89
C LYS A 635 -19.15 19.91 21.24
N ASP A 636 -19.37 18.59 21.22
CA ASP A 636 -19.39 17.75 22.44
C ASP A 636 -18.02 17.77 23.14
N MET A 637 -16.91 17.73 22.39
CA MET A 637 -15.55 17.85 22.95
C MET A 637 -15.27 19.27 23.46
N GLU A 638 -15.74 20.31 22.76
CA GLU A 638 -15.63 21.71 23.19
C GLU A 638 -16.39 21.92 24.49
N GLU A 639 -17.66 21.50 24.59
CA GLU A 639 -18.47 21.55 25.81
C GLU A 639 -17.86 20.72 26.95
N MET A 640 -17.30 19.54 26.67
CA MET A 640 -16.54 18.77 27.68
C MET A 640 -15.24 19.47 28.10
N SER A 641 -14.58 20.20 27.20
CA SER A 641 -13.39 20.99 27.52
C SER A 641 -13.73 22.24 28.34
N GLU A 642 -14.82 22.93 28.03
CA GLU A 642 -15.34 24.05 28.82
C GLU A 642 -15.87 23.57 30.18
N SER A 643 -16.53 22.42 30.25
CA SER A 643 -16.98 21.78 31.49
C SER A 643 -15.80 21.42 32.40
N THR A 644 -14.80 20.69 31.88
CA THR A 644 -13.61 20.31 32.69
C THR A 644 -12.73 21.51 33.03
N LEU A 645 -12.60 22.50 32.15
CA LEU A 645 -11.89 23.74 32.44
C LEU A 645 -12.63 24.61 33.45
N SER A 646 -13.96 24.74 33.37
CA SER A 646 -14.75 25.51 34.33
C SER A 646 -14.85 24.80 35.68
N GLN A 647 -14.91 23.47 35.73
CA GLN A 647 -14.80 22.68 36.97
C GLN A 647 -13.41 22.81 37.61
N SER A 648 -12.33 22.83 36.81
CA SER A 648 -10.98 23.11 37.29
C SER A 648 -10.84 24.56 37.79
N GLN A 649 -11.44 25.52 37.10
CA GLN A 649 -11.45 26.93 37.51
C GLN A 649 -12.33 27.20 38.73
N SER A 650 -13.47 26.52 38.91
CA SER A 650 -14.26 26.61 40.15
C SER A 650 -13.49 25.98 41.30
N HIS A 651 -13.01 24.73 41.17
CA HIS A 651 -12.31 24.05 42.26
C HIS A 651 -11.03 24.79 42.70
N THR A 652 -10.28 25.40 41.77
CA THR A 652 -9.13 26.25 42.13
C THR A 652 -9.53 27.61 42.71
N ARG A 653 -10.65 28.20 42.29
CA ARG A 653 -11.20 29.45 42.85
C ARG A 653 -11.79 29.24 44.24
N ASP A 654 -12.50 28.14 44.47
CA ASP A 654 -13.09 27.74 45.74
C ASP A 654 -11.99 27.39 46.75
N LEU A 655 -10.93 26.67 46.32
CA LEU A 655 -9.75 26.44 47.14
C LEU A 655 -9.03 27.75 47.49
N ALA A 656 -8.85 28.66 46.51
CA ALA A 656 -8.26 29.97 46.75
C ALA A 656 -9.13 30.84 47.69
N GLU A 657 -10.45 30.75 47.59
CA GLU A 657 -11.36 31.45 48.48
C GLU A 657 -11.38 30.83 49.89
N GLN A 658 -11.38 29.49 50.04
CA GLN A 658 -11.21 28.84 51.33
C GLN A 658 -9.88 29.19 51.99
N MET A 659 -8.78 29.22 51.22
CA MET A 659 -7.48 29.68 51.73
C MET A 659 -7.50 31.17 52.09
N GLY A 660 -8.19 32.01 51.31
CA GLY A 660 -8.39 33.43 51.60
C GLY A 660 -9.27 33.69 52.84
N GLN A 661 -10.32 32.89 53.05
CA GLN A 661 -11.17 32.94 54.24
C GLN A 661 -10.40 32.44 55.48
N ARG A 662 -9.65 31.34 55.36
CA ARG A 662 -8.74 30.88 56.43
C ARG A 662 -7.68 31.93 56.77
N LEU A 663 -7.08 32.56 55.76
CA LEU A 663 -6.12 33.67 55.96
C LEU A 663 -6.77 34.84 56.69
N LYS A 664 -7.95 35.32 56.24
CA LYS A 664 -8.72 36.38 56.92
C LYS A 664 -9.07 36.02 58.37
N VAL A 665 -9.43 34.78 58.67
CA VAL A 665 -9.68 34.32 60.04
C VAL A 665 -8.39 34.33 60.87
N THR A 666 -7.27 33.83 60.33
CA THR A 666 -5.98 33.89 61.04
C THR A 666 -5.48 35.32 61.22
N GLU A 667 -5.70 36.21 60.25
CA GLU A 667 -5.35 37.63 60.30
C GLU A 667 -6.21 38.38 61.34
N ALA A 668 -7.52 38.11 61.39
CA ALA A 668 -8.41 38.64 62.41
C ALA A 668 -8.05 38.15 63.82
N MET A 669 -7.75 36.86 63.99
CA MET A 669 -7.27 36.31 65.26
C MET A 669 -5.91 36.89 65.66
N LEU A 670 -4.98 37.07 64.71
CA LEU A 670 -3.71 37.73 64.98
C LEU A 670 -3.92 39.19 65.40
N ALA A 671 -4.75 39.96 64.69
CA ALA A 671 -5.11 41.33 65.08
C ALA A 671 -5.80 41.40 66.46
N GLU A 672 -6.64 40.43 66.81
CA GLU A 672 -7.21 40.33 68.15
C GLU A 672 -6.15 40.03 69.21
N THR A 673 -5.20 39.11 68.96
CA THR A 673 -4.09 38.88 69.89
C THR A 673 -3.12 40.05 70.00
N VAL A 674 -2.92 40.82 68.93
CA VAL A 674 -2.12 42.06 68.94
C VAL A 674 -2.83 43.13 69.77
N THR A 675 -4.11 43.42 69.53
CA THR A 675 -4.85 44.42 70.31
C THR A 675 -5.08 43.99 71.77
N ALA A 676 -5.16 42.68 72.05
CA ALA A 676 -5.14 42.17 73.43
C ALA A 676 -3.77 42.37 74.09
N ARG A 677 -2.67 42.16 73.36
CA ARG A 677 -1.30 42.44 73.84
C ARG A 677 -1.05 43.93 74.04
N GLU A 678 -1.56 44.80 73.17
CA GLU A 678 -1.48 46.26 73.29
C GLU A 678 -2.22 46.75 74.55
N ARG A 679 -3.43 46.24 74.82
CA ARG A 679 -4.15 46.50 76.08
C ARG A 679 -3.32 46.06 77.29
N LEU A 680 -2.77 44.84 77.26
CA LEU A 680 -1.94 44.31 78.36
C LEU A 680 -0.62 45.11 78.53
N VAL A 681 -0.06 45.68 77.46
CA VAL A 681 1.06 46.63 77.56
C VAL A 681 0.61 47.94 78.20
N ALA A 682 -0.49 48.53 77.76
CA ALA A 682 -1.02 49.78 78.35
C ALA A 682 -1.43 49.62 79.83
N ASP A 683 -1.99 48.47 80.22
CA ASP A 683 -2.27 48.14 81.62
C ASP A 683 -0.98 48.02 82.45
N ASN A 684 0.08 47.45 81.88
CA ASN A 684 1.41 47.39 82.54
C ASN A 684 2.07 48.77 82.61
N GLU A 685 1.99 49.60 81.57
CA GLU A 685 2.51 50.98 81.57
C GLU A 685 1.78 51.81 82.63
N SER A 686 0.45 51.74 82.69
CA SER A 686 -0.38 52.37 83.73
C SER A 686 -0.02 51.88 85.15
N ALA A 687 0.26 50.58 85.32
CA ALA A 687 0.72 50.03 86.59
C ALA A 687 2.13 50.50 86.98
N VAL A 688 3.04 50.62 86.00
CA VAL A 688 4.40 51.17 86.19
C VAL A 688 4.34 52.65 86.54
N ASP A 689 3.53 53.45 85.86
CA ASP A 689 3.31 54.87 86.17
C ASP A 689 2.69 55.05 87.57
N GLY A 690 1.74 54.21 87.95
CA GLY A 690 1.18 54.18 89.30
C GLY A 690 2.23 53.85 90.38
N LEU A 691 3.16 52.94 90.08
CA LEU A 691 4.30 52.63 90.95
C LEU A 691 5.32 53.78 90.99
N LEU A 692 5.64 54.42 89.86
CA LEU A 692 6.54 55.56 89.77
C LEU A 692 5.98 56.79 90.50
N ALA A 693 4.67 57.05 90.40
CA ALA A 693 3.98 58.07 91.18
C ALA A 693 4.02 57.75 92.70
N THR A 694 3.86 56.47 93.07
CA THR A 694 3.95 56.02 94.46
C THR A 694 5.38 56.15 95.02
N ILE A 695 6.40 55.87 94.21
CA ILE A 695 7.82 56.08 94.55
C ILE A 695 8.10 57.57 94.70
N SER A 696 7.71 58.40 93.72
CA SER A 696 7.88 59.86 93.76
C SER A 696 7.22 60.50 94.98
N SER A 697 6.04 60.03 95.37
CA SER A 697 5.35 60.43 96.59
C SER A 697 6.12 60.06 97.87
N LYS A 698 6.70 58.86 97.92
CA LYS A 698 7.56 58.43 99.03
C LYS A 698 8.88 59.21 99.08
N ASP A 699 9.50 59.49 97.95
CA ASP A 699 10.73 60.30 97.87
C ASP A 699 10.48 61.75 98.30
N GLN A 700 9.32 62.32 97.94
CA GLN A 700 8.89 63.62 98.43
C GLN A 700 8.65 63.62 99.95
N LEU A 701 8.01 62.58 100.52
CA LEU A 701 7.87 62.42 101.98
C LEU A 701 9.21 62.22 102.69
N ILE A 702 10.15 61.46 102.10
CA ILE A 702 11.51 61.30 102.61
C ILE A 702 12.21 62.66 102.62
N LYS A 703 12.13 63.43 101.53
CA LYS A 703 12.68 64.78 101.43
C LYS A 703 12.08 65.73 102.46
N GLU A 704 10.76 65.76 102.61
CA GLU A 704 10.08 66.58 103.63
C GLU A 704 10.49 66.20 105.06
N SER A 705 10.67 64.89 105.33
CA SER A 705 11.18 64.43 106.62
C SER A 705 12.64 64.83 106.85
N ALA A 706 13.49 64.78 105.81
CA ALA A 706 14.88 65.21 105.88
C ALA A 706 14.99 66.74 106.06
N GLU A 707 14.14 67.52 105.39
CA GLU A 707 14.03 68.96 105.65
C GLU A 707 13.52 69.26 107.06
N HIS A 708 12.55 68.49 107.59
CA HIS A 708 12.10 68.62 108.98
C HIS A 708 13.23 68.31 109.98
N TYR A 709 14.00 67.24 109.76
CA TYR A 709 15.18 66.94 110.57
C TYR A 709 16.27 68.02 110.44
N ASN A 710 16.48 68.59 109.25
CA ASN A 710 17.41 69.70 109.06
C ASN A 710 16.93 71.00 109.74
N ARG A 711 15.62 71.28 109.77
CA ARG A 711 15.04 72.39 110.55
C ARG A 711 15.25 72.16 112.05
N MET A 712 14.88 70.98 112.56
CA MET A 712 15.15 70.57 113.95
C MET A 712 16.64 70.65 114.33
N LEU A 713 17.55 70.24 113.43
CA LEU A 713 19.00 70.35 113.64
C LEU A 713 19.48 71.81 113.61
N SER A 714 18.91 72.66 112.74
CA SER A 714 19.17 74.10 112.73
C SER A 714 18.67 74.76 114.01
N GLU A 715 17.47 74.43 114.47
CA GLU A 715 16.89 74.90 115.73
C GLU A 715 17.74 74.45 116.93
N ARG A 716 18.11 73.16 117.04
CA ARG A 716 19.03 72.69 118.09
C ARG A 716 20.42 73.30 117.98
N THR A 717 20.90 73.64 116.79
CA THR A 717 22.16 74.38 116.60
C THR A 717 22.03 75.83 117.04
N GLN A 718 20.89 76.47 116.79
CA GLN A 718 20.60 77.83 117.21
C GLN A 718 20.36 77.91 118.73
N GLU A 719 19.70 76.93 119.33
CA GLU A 719 19.64 76.73 120.79
C GLU A 719 21.03 76.51 121.38
N MET A 720 21.88 75.66 120.79
CA MET A 720 23.27 75.50 121.24
C MET A 720 24.06 76.81 121.13
N GLN A 721 23.81 77.63 120.09
CA GLN A 721 24.41 78.95 119.96
C GLN A 721 23.87 79.94 121.00
N GLN A 722 22.56 79.92 121.31
CA GLN A 722 21.95 80.73 122.36
C GLN A 722 22.42 80.31 123.75
N LEU A 723 22.52 79.02 124.05
CA LEU A 723 23.06 78.49 125.30
C LEU A 723 24.56 78.80 125.43
N ARG A 724 25.34 78.68 124.36
CA ARG A 724 26.75 79.15 124.34
C ARG A 724 26.85 80.66 124.53
N LYS A 725 25.92 81.45 123.99
CA LYS A 725 25.87 82.89 124.22
C LYS A 725 25.49 83.20 125.67
N GLN A 726 24.46 82.59 126.24
CA GLN A 726 24.08 82.75 127.65
C GLN A 726 25.22 82.32 128.59
N LEU A 727 25.97 81.29 128.24
CA LEU A 727 27.13 80.83 129.00
C LEU A 727 28.34 81.78 128.86
N ALA A 728 28.52 82.42 127.70
CA ALA A 728 29.52 83.48 127.50
C ALA A 728 29.12 84.81 128.18
N ASP A 729 27.86 85.24 128.04
CA ASP A 729 27.27 86.40 128.70
C ASP A 729 27.41 86.21 130.24
N GLY A 730 27.05 85.03 130.76
CA GLY A 730 27.20 84.68 132.19
C GLY A 730 28.66 84.54 132.65
N GLN A 731 29.58 84.07 131.79
CA GLN A 731 31.02 84.12 132.07
C GLN A 731 31.55 85.55 132.10
N GLN A 732 30.97 86.46 131.31
CA GLN A 732 31.32 87.88 131.30
C GLN A 732 30.74 88.63 132.52
N GLU A 733 29.55 88.25 133.00
CA GLU A 733 29.00 88.73 134.28
C GLU A 733 29.81 88.21 135.49
N LEU A 734 30.26 86.94 135.46
CA LEU A 734 31.16 86.39 136.48
C LEU A 734 32.52 87.11 136.50
N ALA A 735 33.14 87.33 135.33
CA ALA A 735 34.39 88.09 135.23
C ALA A 735 34.24 89.55 135.72
N ALA A 736 33.09 90.18 135.49
CA ALA A 736 32.79 91.52 135.99
C ALA A 736 32.55 91.58 137.52
N ALA A 737 32.21 90.45 138.16
CA ALA A 737 32.05 90.35 139.61
C ALA A 737 33.39 90.08 140.33
N ASP A 738 34.28 89.30 139.72
CA ASP A 738 35.60 88.94 140.30
C ASP A 738 36.54 90.15 140.43
N GLU A 739 36.49 91.13 139.51
CA GLU A 739 37.34 92.34 139.59
C GLU A 739 36.98 93.32 140.73
N GLN A 740 35.87 93.11 141.47
CA GLN A 740 35.41 94.07 142.49
C GLN A 740 35.21 93.52 143.92
N SER A 741 35.43 92.22 144.18
CA SER A 741 35.19 91.63 145.51
C SER A 741 36.34 90.79 146.11
N ALA A 742 37.51 90.74 145.46
CA ALA A 742 38.73 90.10 145.96
C ALA A 742 39.38 90.85 147.16
N ALA A 743 38.62 91.08 148.23
CA ALA A 743 39.01 91.91 149.36
C ALA A 743 38.56 91.43 150.76
N THR A 744 38.13 90.17 150.97
CA THR A 744 38.41 89.40 152.22
C THR A 744 38.04 87.90 152.19
N THR A 745 38.97 87.06 152.70
CA THR A 745 38.80 85.78 153.44
C THR A 745 38.11 84.52 152.85
N ALA A 746 38.97 83.52 152.55
CA ALA A 746 39.00 82.15 153.13
C ALA A 746 38.07 81.01 152.58
N PRO A 747 38.44 79.70 152.75
CA PRO A 747 38.05 78.61 151.84
C PRO A 747 37.48 77.31 152.50
N GLU A 748 37.20 76.28 151.67
CA GLU A 748 37.40 74.80 151.85
C GLU A 748 36.30 73.93 151.20
N GLY A 749 36.59 72.64 150.91
CA GLY A 749 35.58 71.61 150.60
C GLY A 749 35.92 70.61 149.46
N TYR A 750 36.36 69.39 149.81
CA TYR A 750 36.51 68.23 148.90
C TYR A 750 35.66 67.04 149.41
N LEU A 751 35.50 66.01 148.56
CA LEU A 751 35.28 64.59 148.91
C LEU A 751 33.84 64.02 149.06
N GLU A 752 33.09 63.99 147.96
CA GLU A 752 31.96 63.05 147.70
C GLU A 752 31.79 62.92 146.17
N THR A 753 31.46 61.79 145.51
CA THR A 753 31.03 60.43 145.89
C THR A 753 31.67 59.40 144.94
N ALA A 754 32.01 58.19 145.41
CA ALA A 754 32.64 57.13 144.58
C ALA A 754 31.90 55.78 144.61
N GLU A 755 30.72 55.69 145.24
CA GLU A 755 30.20 54.42 145.79
C GLU A 755 28.93 53.88 145.10
N LEU A 756 28.58 54.35 143.89
CA LEU A 756 27.32 53.97 143.24
C LEU A 756 27.47 53.09 141.99
N ARG A 757 27.25 51.78 142.24
CA ARG A 757 26.59 50.78 141.37
C ARG A 757 27.43 49.97 140.38
N ALA A 758 28.38 49.20 140.92
CA ALA A 758 28.80 47.92 140.32
C ALA A 758 27.68 46.85 140.42
N LEU A 759 26.54 47.03 139.71
CA LEU A 759 25.29 46.32 140.01
C LEU A 759 24.45 45.86 138.78
N LEU A 760 25.10 45.59 137.64
CA LEU A 760 24.43 45.13 136.40
C LEU A 760 25.08 43.91 135.71
N ALA A 761 25.95 43.16 136.39
CA ALA A 761 26.80 42.12 135.78
C ALA A 761 26.24 40.67 135.84
N GLU A 762 24.96 40.45 136.14
CA GLU A 762 24.48 39.15 136.67
C GLU A 762 23.13 38.63 136.10
N LYS A 763 22.73 38.99 134.88
CA LYS A 763 21.39 38.62 134.33
C LYS A 763 21.36 37.82 133.03
N ASP A 764 22.37 37.88 132.17
CA ASP A 764 22.24 37.44 130.76
C ASP A 764 22.39 35.92 130.52
N GLY A 765 22.50 35.11 131.57
CA GLY A 765 22.69 33.65 131.44
C GLY A 765 21.45 32.82 131.06
N ILE A 766 20.26 33.41 131.03
CA ILE A 766 18.98 32.65 131.11
C ILE A 766 18.37 32.32 129.73
N ILE A 767 18.64 33.09 128.67
CA ILE A 767 17.86 33.07 127.43
C ILE A 767 18.13 31.83 126.54
N ASN A 768 19.26 31.12 126.72
CA ASN A 768 19.75 30.11 125.78
C ASN A 768 19.15 28.68 125.89
N LYS A 769 18.06 28.44 126.63
CA LYS A 769 17.57 27.07 126.92
C LYS A 769 16.04 26.85 126.95
N LEU A 770 15.25 27.46 126.04
CA LEU A 770 13.81 27.16 125.92
C LEU A 770 13.31 26.96 124.48
N LEU A 771 13.25 25.67 124.06
CA LEU A 771 12.43 25.06 122.99
C LEU A 771 12.55 25.66 121.56
N GLN A 772 12.73 24.91 120.46
CA GLN A 772 12.88 23.47 120.20
C GLN A 772 11.81 22.52 120.79
N ARG A 773 10.55 22.63 120.35
CA ARG A 773 9.54 21.54 120.46
C ARG A 773 8.33 21.76 119.55
N GLY A 774 7.74 20.68 119.02
CA GLY A 774 6.60 20.70 118.07
C GLY A 774 7.08 20.74 116.61
N GLN A 775 7.21 19.64 115.85
CA GLN A 775 6.35 18.46 115.68
C GLN A 775 4.93 18.84 115.20
N GLU A 776 4.61 18.66 113.92
CA GLU A 776 4.11 17.41 113.27
C GLU A 776 2.61 17.14 113.56
N ARG A 777 1.94 16.39 112.66
CA ARG A 777 0.48 16.05 112.54
C ARG A 777 -0.33 16.89 111.52
N ASP A 778 -1.45 16.43 110.95
CA ASP A 778 -2.16 15.12 111.04
C ASP A 778 -2.73 14.63 109.67
N GLN A 779 -3.46 13.50 109.62
CA GLN A 779 -3.34 12.50 108.54
C GLN A 779 -4.64 11.76 108.11
N PHE A 780 -4.77 11.47 106.79
CA PHE A 780 -5.59 10.37 106.19
C PHE A 780 -7.13 10.37 106.51
N PRO A 781 -8.00 9.36 106.18
CA PRO A 781 -8.19 8.42 105.03
C PRO A 781 -9.67 8.33 104.48
N ALA A 782 -10.02 7.23 103.77
CA ALA A 782 -11.33 6.50 103.73
C ALA A 782 -12.47 6.84 102.69
N GLU A 783 -13.43 5.97 102.27
CA GLU A 783 -13.52 4.48 102.11
C GLU A 783 -14.85 3.94 101.42
N VAL A 784 -14.76 2.98 100.46
CA VAL A 784 -15.70 1.83 100.11
C VAL A 784 -17.11 1.94 99.41
N ARG A 785 -17.37 0.93 98.52
CA ARG A 785 -18.61 0.12 98.20
C ARG A 785 -19.39 0.20 96.84
N GLN A 786 -19.38 -0.96 96.13
CA GLN A 786 -20.46 -1.57 95.28
C GLN A 786 -20.95 -0.79 94.03
N LYS A 787 -21.89 -1.20 93.13
CA LYS A 787 -22.82 -2.36 92.84
C LYS A 787 -23.14 -2.32 91.30
N GLU A 788 -23.74 -3.26 90.55
CA GLU A 788 -23.85 -4.75 90.50
C GLU A 788 -24.44 -5.17 89.10
N GLU A 789 -24.48 -6.49 88.76
CA GLU A 789 -24.75 -7.08 87.42
C GLU A 789 -25.84 -8.22 87.48
N PRO A 790 -26.07 -9.22 86.55
CA PRO A 790 -25.68 -9.51 85.13
C PRO A 790 -26.83 -10.19 84.24
N ASP A 791 -26.47 -10.91 83.14
CA ASP A 791 -27.06 -12.21 82.61
C ASP A 791 -28.45 -12.34 81.86
N HIS A 792 -28.79 -13.36 81.02
CA HIS A 792 -28.12 -14.51 80.29
C HIS A 792 -29.08 -15.27 79.28
N ILE A 793 -28.54 -15.93 78.21
CA ILE A 793 -28.76 -17.33 77.65
C ILE A 793 -30.24 -17.91 77.46
N LEU A 794 -30.70 -19.00 76.77
CA LEU A 794 -30.38 -20.33 76.07
C LEU A 794 -31.28 -20.42 74.77
N GLU A 795 -31.42 -21.44 73.87
CA GLU A 795 -30.85 -22.76 73.44
C GLU A 795 -30.61 -22.59 71.88
N LEU A 796 -29.88 -23.36 71.05
CA LEU A 796 -29.45 -24.77 70.99
C LEU A 796 -30.52 -25.74 70.39
N ARG A 797 -30.11 -26.60 69.43
CA ARG A 797 -30.93 -27.54 68.62
C ARG A 797 -31.78 -26.83 67.54
N GLN A 798 -32.13 -27.42 66.39
CA GLN A 798 -31.91 -28.76 65.82
C GLN A 798 -31.81 -28.57 64.29
N SER A 799 -30.89 -29.17 63.53
CA SER A 799 -30.89 -30.62 63.31
C SER A 799 -29.58 -31.14 62.73
N ILE A 800 -29.02 -32.15 63.38
CA ILE A 800 -28.19 -33.14 62.70
C ILE A 800 -29.13 -33.99 61.83
N ARG A 801 -29.03 -33.82 60.51
CA ARG A 801 -29.39 -34.86 59.54
C ARG A 801 -28.27 -34.90 58.50
N ILE A 802 -27.18 -35.59 58.84
CA ILE A 802 -27.01 -37.01 58.50
C ILE A 802 -26.79 -37.13 57.00
N MET A 803 -25.49 -37.20 56.66
CA MET A 803 -24.90 -38.25 55.85
C MET A 803 -25.31 -38.32 54.35
N GLN A 804 -24.37 -38.42 53.40
CA GLN A 804 -22.90 -38.49 53.53
C GLN A 804 -22.23 -38.27 52.15
N GLU A 805 -20.89 -38.39 52.14
CA GLU A 805 -20.11 -39.22 51.20
C GLU A 805 -20.89 -40.01 50.10
N LYS A 806 -20.41 -40.21 48.86
CA LYS A 806 -19.07 -40.00 48.25
C LYS A 806 -19.15 -40.25 46.70
N LEU A 807 -18.04 -39.97 45.99
CA LEU A 807 -17.30 -40.80 44.99
C LEU A 807 -18.01 -42.03 44.31
N ASP A 808 -17.72 -42.48 43.07
CA ASP A 808 -16.60 -42.18 42.15
C ASP A 808 -16.80 -42.73 40.68
N GLU A 809 -15.84 -42.41 39.78
CA GLU A 809 -15.25 -43.23 38.67
C GLU A 809 -16.02 -43.88 37.46
N LYS A 810 -15.52 -43.58 36.22
CA LYS A 810 -15.07 -44.49 35.10
C LYS A 810 -16.07 -45.40 34.29
N GLU A 811 -15.80 -45.99 33.10
CA GLU A 811 -14.65 -46.06 32.13
C GLU A 811 -15.05 -46.52 30.67
N GLU A 812 -14.19 -46.23 29.65
CA GLU A 812 -13.85 -47.00 28.39
C GLU A 812 -14.81 -47.30 27.17
N ALA A 813 -14.20 -47.74 26.04
CA ALA A 813 -14.67 -48.66 24.96
C ALA A 813 -14.97 -48.18 23.49
N VAL A 814 -13.99 -47.56 22.82
CA VAL A 814 -13.45 -47.78 21.43
C VAL A 814 -14.27 -48.45 20.26
N LEU A 815 -14.43 -47.70 19.15
CA LEU A 815 -14.35 -47.98 17.66
C LEU A 815 -14.69 -49.34 16.98
N SER A 816 -15.29 -49.28 15.76
CA SER A 816 -14.71 -49.86 14.49
C SER A 816 -15.41 -49.42 13.17
N ARG A 817 -14.87 -49.80 11.99
CA ARG A 817 -15.29 -49.46 10.59
C ARG A 817 -15.87 -50.67 9.81
N ARG A 818 -16.72 -50.45 8.79
CA ARG A 818 -16.52 -50.85 7.35
C ARG A 818 -17.69 -50.50 6.40
N SER A 819 -17.61 -50.88 5.12
CA SER A 819 -18.30 -50.28 3.97
C SER A 819 -18.46 -51.23 2.75
N SER A 820 -19.40 -50.91 1.85
CA SER A 820 -19.48 -51.26 0.41
C SER A 820 -20.01 -52.64 -0.04
N GLU A 821 -20.98 -52.63 -0.97
CA GLU A 821 -21.55 -53.68 -1.85
C GLU A 821 -22.54 -52.96 -2.82
N GLU A 822 -22.87 -53.38 -4.06
CA GLU A 822 -22.26 -54.32 -5.01
C GLU A 822 -22.66 -53.94 -6.49
N ASN A 823 -22.66 -54.86 -7.48
CA ASN A 823 -22.60 -54.54 -8.93
C ASN A 823 -23.45 -55.49 -9.83
N MET A 824 -23.42 -55.30 -11.17
CA MET A 824 -23.90 -56.16 -12.30
C MET A 824 -25.36 -56.03 -12.82
N GLU A 825 -25.52 -55.90 -14.15
CA GLU A 825 -26.28 -56.88 -14.98
C GLU A 825 -26.01 -56.72 -16.51
N ASN A 826 -26.22 -57.78 -17.33
CA ASN A 826 -26.03 -57.79 -18.81
C ASN A 826 -26.60 -59.09 -19.45
N ILE A 827 -27.33 -59.02 -20.59
CA ILE A 827 -27.61 -60.16 -21.52
C ILE A 827 -28.26 -59.71 -22.85
N MET A 828 -28.09 -60.49 -23.95
CA MET A 828 -28.68 -60.23 -25.30
C MET A 828 -28.80 -61.55 -26.11
N PRO A 829 -29.87 -61.81 -26.91
CA PRO A 829 -29.67 -61.97 -28.38
C PRO A 829 -30.89 -61.80 -29.33
N SER A 830 -30.65 -61.35 -30.57
CA SER A 830 -31.13 -62.02 -31.81
C SER A 830 -30.32 -61.50 -33.02
N LYS A 831 -29.93 -62.40 -33.96
CA LYS A 831 -28.52 -62.35 -34.44
C LYS A 831 -28.18 -62.51 -35.94
N LYS A 832 -29.10 -62.44 -36.92
CA LYS A 832 -28.72 -62.43 -38.37
C LYS A 832 -29.38 -61.35 -39.26
N THR A 833 -30.68 -61.37 -39.54
CA THR A 833 -31.32 -60.27 -40.34
C THR A 833 -31.19 -58.92 -39.62
N VAL A 834 -31.37 -58.95 -38.29
CA VAL A 834 -31.09 -57.84 -37.37
C VAL A 834 -29.63 -57.37 -37.44
N VAL A 835 -28.66 -58.22 -37.80
CA VAL A 835 -27.24 -57.82 -37.89
C VAL A 835 -26.94 -57.07 -39.19
N VAL A 836 -27.62 -57.39 -40.30
CA VAL A 836 -27.49 -56.60 -41.54
C VAL A 836 -28.12 -55.22 -41.34
N LEU A 837 -29.37 -55.17 -40.86
CA LEU A 837 -30.05 -53.90 -40.60
C LEU A 837 -29.38 -53.10 -39.47
N LYS A 838 -28.83 -53.74 -38.42
CA LYS A 838 -27.98 -53.04 -37.43
C LYS A 838 -26.65 -52.57 -38.02
N LYS A 839 -26.07 -53.24 -39.02
CA LYS A 839 -24.84 -52.77 -39.68
C LYS A 839 -25.12 -51.56 -40.56
N GLU A 840 -26.19 -51.57 -41.36
CA GLU A 840 -26.61 -50.42 -42.16
C GLU A 840 -27.08 -49.26 -41.26
N LEU A 841 -27.85 -49.54 -40.20
CA LEU A 841 -28.23 -48.54 -39.21
C LEU A 841 -27.01 -47.98 -38.49
N ALA A 842 -26.07 -48.82 -38.02
CA ALA A 842 -24.83 -48.37 -37.40
C ALA A 842 -23.99 -47.53 -38.38
N GLN A 843 -23.86 -47.91 -39.65
CA GLN A 843 -23.14 -47.11 -40.65
C GLN A 843 -23.84 -45.79 -40.96
N LYS A 844 -25.18 -45.75 -40.97
CA LYS A 844 -25.95 -44.50 -41.13
C LYS A 844 -25.90 -43.62 -39.89
N THR A 845 -25.93 -44.20 -38.68
CA THR A 845 -25.73 -43.50 -37.40
C THR A 845 -24.29 -43.03 -37.25
N GLU A 846 -23.29 -43.79 -37.70
CA GLU A 846 -21.88 -43.39 -37.72
C GLU A 846 -21.64 -42.25 -38.72
N ALA A 847 -22.23 -42.33 -39.92
CA ALA A 847 -22.21 -41.23 -40.88
C ALA A 847 -22.94 -39.99 -40.37
N LEU A 848 -24.10 -40.15 -39.71
CA LEU A 848 -24.84 -39.06 -39.08
C LEU A 848 -24.05 -38.46 -37.91
N ASN A 849 -23.42 -39.27 -37.07
CA ASN A 849 -22.56 -38.79 -35.98
C ASN A 849 -21.29 -38.11 -36.52
N LYS A 850 -20.74 -38.55 -37.65
CA LYS A 850 -19.63 -37.87 -38.35
C LYS A 850 -20.05 -36.59 -39.08
N ALA A 851 -21.33 -36.46 -39.44
CA ALA A 851 -21.91 -35.22 -39.94
C ALA A 851 -22.21 -34.25 -38.78
N LEU A 852 -22.86 -34.72 -37.71
CA LEU A 852 -23.16 -33.95 -36.50
C LEU A 852 -21.89 -33.50 -35.78
N LYS A 853 -20.83 -34.33 -35.75
CA LYS A 853 -19.52 -33.93 -35.21
C LYS A 853 -18.91 -32.81 -36.06
N ARG A 854 -19.00 -32.87 -37.40
CA ARG A 854 -18.59 -31.76 -38.28
C ARG A 854 -19.47 -30.52 -38.15
N GLU A 855 -20.77 -30.69 -37.95
CA GLU A 855 -21.70 -29.59 -37.71
C GLU A 855 -21.35 -28.89 -36.38
N ASN A 856 -20.96 -29.66 -35.36
CA ASN A 856 -20.49 -29.13 -34.08
C ASN A 856 -19.08 -28.51 -34.20
N GLU A 857 -18.14 -29.12 -34.92
CA GLU A 857 -16.82 -28.54 -35.24
C GLU A 857 -16.96 -27.20 -35.99
N LEU A 858 -17.91 -27.11 -36.93
CA LEU A 858 -18.25 -25.88 -37.64
C LEU A 858 -18.99 -24.86 -36.77
N LYS A 859 -19.79 -25.29 -35.79
CA LYS A 859 -20.41 -24.39 -34.79
C LYS A 859 -19.40 -23.86 -33.79
N MET A 860 -18.44 -24.68 -33.35
CA MET A 860 -17.34 -24.24 -32.49
C MET A 860 -16.47 -23.22 -33.23
N SER A 861 -15.96 -23.54 -34.42
CA SER A 861 -15.16 -22.58 -35.20
C SER A 861 -15.94 -21.32 -35.63
N LEU A 862 -17.27 -21.40 -35.82
CA LEU A 862 -18.10 -20.21 -36.04
C LEU A 862 -18.28 -19.39 -34.75
N ALA A 863 -18.41 -20.02 -33.59
CA ALA A 863 -18.46 -19.34 -32.29
C ALA A 863 -17.09 -18.73 -31.90
N GLU A 864 -15.98 -19.42 -32.19
CA GLU A 864 -14.61 -18.91 -32.06
C GLU A 864 -14.40 -17.68 -32.95
N LEU A 865 -14.83 -17.73 -34.22
CA LEU A 865 -14.79 -16.57 -35.12
C LEU A 865 -15.71 -15.44 -34.66
N GLN A 866 -16.89 -15.73 -34.10
CA GLN A 866 -17.75 -14.71 -33.49
C GLN A 866 -17.13 -14.09 -32.23
N SER A 867 -16.45 -14.88 -31.40
CA SER A 867 -15.71 -14.38 -30.24
C SER A 867 -14.52 -13.51 -30.65
N LEU A 868 -13.75 -13.92 -31.66
CA LEU A 868 -12.65 -13.14 -32.21
C LEU A 868 -13.13 -11.83 -32.87
N LEU A 869 -14.28 -11.85 -33.56
CA LEU A 869 -14.90 -10.63 -34.08
C LEU A 869 -15.36 -9.72 -32.94
N PHE A 870 -16.04 -10.24 -31.91
CA PHE A 870 -16.47 -9.47 -30.75
C PHE A 870 -15.28 -8.87 -29.97
N GLU A 871 -14.19 -9.61 -29.81
CA GLU A 871 -12.94 -9.07 -29.25
C GLU A 871 -12.30 -7.99 -30.12
N LEU A 872 -12.32 -8.13 -31.45
CA LEU A 872 -11.77 -7.13 -32.37
C LEU A 872 -12.65 -5.86 -32.42
N GLU A 873 -13.98 -6.02 -32.38
CA GLU A 873 -14.93 -4.92 -32.24
C GLU A 873 -14.72 -4.19 -30.90
N GLY A 874 -14.66 -4.92 -29.78
CA GLY A 874 -14.39 -4.35 -28.45
C GLY A 874 -13.03 -3.65 -28.33
N ARG A 875 -11.97 -4.21 -28.95
CA ARG A 875 -10.66 -3.53 -29.06
C ARG A 875 -10.75 -2.25 -29.89
N ASN A 876 -11.50 -2.26 -30.99
CA ASN A 876 -11.66 -1.11 -31.88
C ASN A 876 -12.53 -0.01 -31.25
N GLU A 877 -13.58 -0.36 -30.50
CA GLU A 877 -14.36 0.55 -29.67
C GLU A 877 -13.50 1.15 -28.54
N GLY A 878 -12.68 0.33 -27.86
CA GLY A 878 -11.71 0.81 -26.87
C GLY A 878 -10.66 1.76 -27.45
N HIS A 879 -10.17 1.50 -28.67
CA HIS A 879 -9.31 2.43 -29.41
C HIS A 879 -10.03 3.73 -29.77
N ALA A 880 -11.28 3.67 -30.22
CA ALA A 880 -12.09 4.85 -30.51
C ALA A 880 -12.33 5.71 -29.25
N ALA A 881 -12.73 5.09 -28.12
CA ALA A 881 -12.91 5.78 -26.84
C ALA A 881 -11.62 6.43 -26.33
N ASN A 882 -10.47 5.79 -26.53
CA ASN A 882 -9.16 6.39 -26.21
C ASN A 882 -8.85 7.60 -27.12
N VAL A 883 -9.13 7.52 -28.42
CA VAL A 883 -8.98 8.65 -29.35
C VAL A 883 -9.91 9.82 -28.99
N GLU A 884 -11.16 9.54 -28.59
CA GLU A 884 -12.09 10.56 -28.11
C GLU A 884 -11.62 11.20 -26.79
N SER A 885 -11.13 10.40 -25.84
CA SER A 885 -10.56 10.87 -24.56
C SER A 885 -9.32 11.75 -24.76
N LEU A 886 -8.41 11.35 -25.65
CA LEU A 886 -7.25 12.16 -26.04
C LEU A 886 -7.68 13.44 -26.76
N THR A 887 -8.71 13.40 -27.60
CA THR A 887 -9.27 14.57 -28.29
C THR A 887 -9.94 15.55 -27.32
N ALA A 888 -10.67 15.06 -26.32
CA ALA A 888 -11.22 15.88 -25.24
C ALA A 888 -10.09 16.51 -24.39
N THR A 889 -9.09 15.71 -24.02
CA THR A 889 -7.91 16.18 -23.27
C THR A 889 -7.12 17.25 -24.04
N LEU A 890 -7.07 17.18 -25.38
CA LEU A 890 -6.48 18.23 -26.22
C LEU A 890 -7.34 19.51 -26.20
N LYS A 891 -8.66 19.41 -26.41
CA LYS A 891 -9.57 20.56 -26.33
C LYS A 891 -9.47 21.29 -24.99
N THR A 892 -9.46 20.58 -23.86
CA THR A 892 -9.31 21.21 -22.54
C THR A 892 -7.93 21.87 -22.35
N LYS A 893 -6.87 21.35 -23.00
CA LYS A 893 -5.57 22.04 -23.03
C LYS A 893 -5.61 23.30 -23.89
N ASP A 894 -6.26 23.26 -25.04
CA ASP A 894 -6.42 24.42 -25.93
C ASP A 894 -7.27 25.51 -25.25
N GLU A 895 -8.36 25.14 -24.57
CA GLU A 895 -9.18 26.03 -23.73
C GLU A 895 -8.34 26.68 -22.61
N ILE A 896 -7.49 25.92 -21.92
CA ILE A 896 -6.57 26.45 -20.90
C ILE A 896 -5.51 27.38 -21.53
N ILE A 897 -5.02 27.08 -22.73
CA ILE A 897 -4.06 27.91 -23.46
C ILE A 897 -4.70 29.24 -23.86
N ASP A 898 -5.92 29.22 -24.39
CA ASP A 898 -6.64 30.44 -24.75
C ASP A 898 -7.03 31.28 -23.53
N ASP A 899 -7.48 30.66 -22.43
CA ASP A 899 -7.77 31.38 -21.18
C ASP A 899 -6.51 31.98 -20.55
N LEU A 900 -5.34 31.34 -20.69
CA LEU A 900 -4.04 31.92 -20.34
C LEU A 900 -3.62 33.07 -21.28
N HIS A 901 -3.85 32.95 -22.59
CA HIS A 901 -3.60 34.04 -23.54
C HIS A 901 -4.49 35.25 -23.28
N GLU A 902 -5.76 35.03 -22.95
CA GLU A 902 -6.74 36.06 -22.66
C GLU A 902 -6.40 36.79 -21.34
N ARG A 903 -6.03 36.05 -20.29
CA ARG A 903 -5.46 36.64 -19.05
C ARG A 903 -4.17 37.42 -19.31
N LEU A 904 -3.32 36.98 -20.25
CA LEU A 904 -2.10 37.70 -20.62
C LEU A 904 -2.38 38.99 -21.40
N ARG A 905 -3.39 39.03 -22.27
CA ARG A 905 -3.88 40.26 -22.92
C ARG A 905 -4.38 41.26 -21.90
N GLN A 906 -5.29 40.83 -21.00
CA GLN A 906 -5.87 41.68 -19.97
C GLN A 906 -4.81 42.24 -19.00
N ARG A 907 -3.72 41.49 -18.75
CA ARG A 907 -2.55 41.95 -17.98
C ARG A 907 -1.60 42.88 -18.76
N GLY A 908 -1.71 42.92 -20.08
CA GLY A 908 -1.02 43.89 -20.94
C GLY A 908 -1.66 45.27 -20.86
N ASP A 909 -2.95 45.38 -21.17
CA ASP A 909 -3.67 46.65 -21.22
C ASP A 909 -3.78 47.35 -19.85
N SER A 910 -3.82 46.58 -18.77
CA SER A 910 -3.87 47.11 -17.39
C SER A 910 -2.53 47.61 -16.83
N ARG A 911 -1.44 47.59 -17.61
CA ARG A 911 -0.08 48.00 -17.17
C ARG A 911 0.45 49.27 -17.85
N ALA A 912 -0.43 50.11 -18.40
CA ALA A 912 -0.06 51.35 -19.07
C ALA A 912 -0.08 52.61 -18.17
N ASP A 913 -0.73 52.57 -17.00
CA ASP A 913 -0.97 53.75 -16.17
C ASP A 913 -0.90 53.42 -14.65
N HIS A 914 -0.84 54.46 -13.80
CA HIS A 914 -0.75 54.40 -12.34
C HIS A 914 0.55 53.79 -11.79
N THR A 915 1.67 54.47 -12.05
CA THR A 915 2.80 54.43 -11.12
C THR A 915 2.58 55.37 -9.95
N ARG A 916 3.16 55.00 -8.79
CA ARG A 916 3.51 55.84 -7.62
C ARG A 916 2.48 55.91 -6.48
N ASP A 917 3.04 55.75 -5.27
CA ASP A 917 2.41 55.67 -3.94
C ASP A 917 1.40 54.50 -3.79
N GLN A 918 1.23 53.87 -2.62
CA GLN A 918 1.65 54.23 -1.26
C GLN A 918 2.19 52.99 -0.49
N VAL A 919 2.84 53.18 0.66
CA VAL A 919 3.54 52.11 1.42
C VAL A 919 2.96 51.94 2.83
N LEU A 920 3.03 50.69 3.36
CA LEU A 920 2.62 50.20 4.69
C LEU A 920 1.12 49.87 4.86
N GLY A 921 0.81 48.75 5.55
CA GLY A 921 -0.34 48.77 6.47
C GLY A 921 -1.35 47.61 6.55
N SER A 922 -1.01 46.33 6.37
CA SER A 922 -1.60 45.21 7.18
C SER A 922 -1.13 43.82 6.72
N GLY A 923 -0.97 42.92 7.68
CA GLY A 923 -0.82 41.49 7.43
C GLY A 923 -2.16 40.78 7.61
N VAL A 924 -2.72 40.24 6.53
CA VAL A 924 -3.77 39.22 6.57
C VAL A 924 -3.31 38.08 5.67
N GLU A 925 -3.16 36.91 6.27
CA GLU A 925 -2.77 35.67 5.61
C GLU A 925 -3.89 35.25 4.64
N ARG A 926 -3.66 35.37 3.33
CA ARG A 926 -4.67 35.08 2.31
C ARG A 926 -4.38 33.75 1.64
N SER A 927 -5.14 32.73 2.03
CA SER A 927 -5.02 31.35 1.57
C SER A 927 -4.94 31.24 0.05
N LEU A 928 -3.98 30.44 -0.43
CA LEU A 928 -3.92 30.03 -1.83
C LEU A 928 -5.14 29.16 -2.17
N PRO A 929 -5.87 29.41 -3.27
CA PRO A 929 -6.83 28.46 -3.80
C PRO A 929 -6.13 27.13 -4.14
N ALA A 930 -6.71 26.01 -3.72
CA ALA A 930 -6.13 24.70 -4.00
C ALA A 930 -6.11 24.39 -5.50
N LEU A 931 -5.02 23.77 -5.95
CA LEU A 931 -4.94 23.18 -7.30
C LEU A 931 -5.90 21.98 -7.38
N PRO A 932 -6.68 21.82 -8.47
CA PRO A 932 -7.46 20.60 -8.70
C PRO A 932 -6.57 19.35 -8.68
N GLN A 933 -7.08 18.26 -8.12
CA GLN A 933 -6.35 16.99 -8.06
C GLN A 933 -6.20 16.40 -9.46
N ARG A 934 -5.11 15.64 -9.68
CA ARG A 934 -4.97 14.78 -10.86
C ARG A 934 -6.09 13.74 -10.85
N GLU A 935 -6.92 13.75 -11.88
CA GLU A 935 -7.75 12.60 -12.23
C GLU A 935 -6.85 11.41 -12.61
N ARG A 936 -7.31 10.20 -12.31
CA ARG A 936 -6.58 8.96 -12.64
C ARG A 936 -6.95 8.50 -14.04
N THR A 937 -5.96 8.06 -14.81
CA THR A 937 -6.15 7.57 -16.18
C THR A 937 -6.87 6.22 -16.19
N MET A 938 -8.08 6.18 -16.77
CA MET A 938 -8.88 4.96 -16.97
C MET A 938 -8.35 4.13 -18.15
N ILE A 939 -7.38 3.25 -17.89
CA ILE A 939 -7.02 2.14 -18.79
C ILE A 939 -6.82 0.90 -17.92
N GLY A 940 -7.62 -0.15 -18.15
CA GLY A 940 -7.65 -1.36 -17.31
C GLY A 940 -8.64 -1.31 -16.14
N GLY A 941 -9.61 -0.38 -16.16
CA GLY A 941 -10.60 -0.21 -15.09
C GLY A 941 -11.53 -1.41 -14.94
N ASP A 942 -12.21 -1.80 -16.01
CA ASP A 942 -13.43 -2.64 -15.98
C ASP A 942 -13.28 -3.94 -15.18
N SER A 943 -12.21 -4.71 -15.39
CA SER A 943 -11.96 -5.94 -14.62
C SER A 943 -11.67 -5.69 -13.13
N GLN A 944 -11.00 -4.58 -12.80
CA GLN A 944 -10.74 -4.21 -11.41
C GLN A 944 -11.94 -3.53 -10.75
N GLU A 945 -12.79 -2.83 -11.49
CA GLU A 945 -14.03 -2.25 -10.99
C GLU A 945 -15.11 -3.32 -10.80
N GLU A 946 -15.24 -4.33 -11.68
CA GLU A 946 -16.12 -5.47 -11.42
C GLU A 946 -15.64 -6.29 -10.21
N GLU A 947 -14.35 -6.56 -10.07
CA GLU A 947 -13.81 -7.19 -8.86
C GLU A 947 -14.01 -6.32 -7.60
N HIS A 948 -13.73 -5.02 -7.66
CA HIS A 948 -13.95 -4.12 -6.53
C HIS A 948 -15.42 -3.97 -6.17
N ASP A 949 -16.34 -3.99 -7.14
CA ASP A 949 -17.76 -3.82 -6.88
C ASP A 949 -18.42 -5.15 -6.46
N ALA A 950 -17.91 -6.29 -6.91
CA ALA A 950 -18.21 -7.60 -6.32
C ALA A 950 -17.70 -7.68 -4.88
N LEU A 951 -16.46 -7.25 -4.60
CA LEU A 951 -15.88 -7.19 -3.26
C LEU A 951 -16.63 -6.19 -2.36
N ASN A 952 -17.06 -5.04 -2.88
CA ASN A 952 -17.90 -4.08 -2.14
C ASN A 952 -19.31 -4.62 -1.89
N LYS A 953 -19.90 -5.40 -2.81
CA LYS A 953 -21.18 -6.09 -2.58
C LYS A 953 -21.03 -7.17 -1.50
N ALA A 954 -19.96 -7.97 -1.55
CA ALA A 954 -19.63 -8.95 -0.51
C ALA A 954 -19.41 -8.27 0.86
N LEU A 955 -18.58 -7.23 0.91
CA LEU A 955 -18.29 -6.47 2.14
C LEU A 955 -19.53 -5.76 2.71
N ARG A 956 -20.44 -5.25 1.86
CA ARG A 956 -21.74 -4.72 2.31
C ARG A 956 -22.66 -5.82 2.86
N ALA A 957 -22.69 -6.99 2.23
CA ALA A 957 -23.45 -8.14 2.74
C ALA A 957 -22.88 -8.64 4.08
N GLU A 958 -21.55 -8.70 4.20
CA GLU A 958 -20.85 -9.03 5.44
C GLU A 958 -21.12 -7.98 6.54
N GLN A 959 -21.05 -6.69 6.24
CA GLN A 959 -21.44 -5.61 7.16
C GLN A 959 -22.93 -5.68 7.56
N GLN A 960 -23.82 -6.07 6.65
CA GLN A 960 -25.24 -6.30 6.96
C GLN A 960 -25.42 -7.49 7.91
N LEU A 961 -24.76 -8.62 7.64
CA LEU A 961 -24.73 -9.80 8.52
C LEU A 961 -24.17 -9.44 9.91
N TYR A 962 -23.05 -8.74 10.00
CA TYR A 962 -22.51 -8.23 11.27
C TYR A 962 -23.50 -7.28 11.96
N SER A 963 -24.18 -6.39 11.24
CA SER A 963 -25.20 -5.50 11.84
C SER A 963 -26.40 -6.27 12.40
N SER A 964 -26.76 -7.39 11.77
CA SER A 964 -27.87 -8.25 12.18
C SER A 964 -27.49 -9.15 13.34
N LEU A 965 -26.26 -9.69 13.33
CA LEU A 965 -25.66 -10.43 14.44
C LEU A 965 -25.53 -9.54 15.69
N VAL A 966 -25.10 -8.27 15.53
CA VAL A 966 -25.04 -7.29 16.64
C VAL A 966 -26.44 -6.90 17.14
N ARG A 967 -27.48 -6.97 16.29
CA ARG A 967 -28.87 -6.71 16.68
C ARG A 967 -29.44 -7.88 17.49
N THR A 968 -29.31 -9.10 16.99
CA THR A 968 -29.78 -10.33 17.64
C THR A 968 -29.02 -10.62 18.95
N VAL A 969 -27.74 -10.27 19.05
CA VAL A 969 -26.97 -10.31 20.32
C VAL A 969 -27.50 -9.33 21.38
N LYS A 970 -28.24 -8.27 20.99
CA LYS A 970 -28.86 -7.29 21.91
C LYS A 970 -30.31 -7.61 22.29
N GLU A 971 -30.93 -8.64 21.70
CA GLU A 971 -32.31 -9.04 22.02
C GLU A 971 -32.38 -9.78 23.36
N GLN A 972 -33.37 -9.42 24.19
CA GLN A 972 -33.50 -9.87 25.58
C GLN A 972 -34.20 -11.23 25.74
N ASP A 973 -35.04 -11.64 24.78
CA ASP A 973 -35.73 -12.93 24.82
C ASP A 973 -34.84 -14.01 24.18
N SER A 974 -34.42 -14.99 24.99
CA SER A 974 -33.48 -16.04 24.58
C SER A 974 -34.03 -16.95 23.48
N ALA A 975 -35.35 -17.16 23.41
CA ALA A 975 -35.96 -17.98 22.37
C ALA A 975 -35.96 -17.26 21.01
N GLN A 976 -36.27 -15.96 21.01
CA GLN A 976 -36.27 -15.13 19.80
C GLN A 976 -34.85 -14.94 19.26
N ARG A 977 -33.90 -14.62 20.15
CA ARG A 977 -32.47 -14.52 19.82
C ARG A 977 -31.92 -15.81 19.23
N LEU A 978 -32.27 -16.97 19.78
CA LEU A 978 -31.80 -18.27 19.25
C LEU A 978 -32.41 -18.55 17.86
N HIS A 979 -33.70 -18.26 17.65
CA HIS A 979 -34.33 -18.39 16.34
C HIS A 979 -33.72 -17.46 15.29
N ALA A 980 -33.43 -16.20 15.65
CA ALA A 980 -32.81 -15.24 14.75
C ALA A 980 -31.36 -15.62 14.40
N LEU A 981 -30.57 -16.07 15.39
CA LEU A 981 -29.24 -16.66 15.15
C LEU A 981 -29.29 -17.89 14.24
N GLN A 982 -30.35 -18.72 14.33
CA GLN A 982 -30.56 -19.86 13.44
C GLN A 982 -30.81 -19.41 11.99
N LEU A 983 -31.55 -18.31 11.78
CA LEU A 983 -31.83 -17.73 10.46
C LEU A 983 -30.57 -17.10 9.85
N GLU A 984 -29.81 -16.30 10.61
CA GLU A 984 -28.54 -15.72 10.17
C GLU A 984 -27.52 -16.81 9.82
N LEU A 985 -27.40 -17.87 10.65
CA LEU A 985 -26.55 -19.03 10.35
C LEU A 985 -26.97 -19.73 9.05
N THR A 986 -28.27 -19.84 8.79
CA THR A 986 -28.81 -20.43 7.55
C THR A 986 -28.47 -19.55 6.34
N ALA A 987 -28.60 -18.22 6.46
CA ALA A 987 -28.23 -17.28 5.41
C ALA A 987 -26.72 -17.33 5.10
N VAL A 988 -25.87 -17.37 6.12
CA VAL A 988 -24.41 -17.54 5.97
C VAL A 988 -24.07 -18.88 5.32
N GLN A 989 -24.74 -19.98 5.68
CA GLN A 989 -24.54 -21.28 5.05
C GLN A 989 -24.94 -21.28 3.56
N LEU A 990 -26.01 -20.57 3.20
CA LEU A 990 -26.51 -20.49 1.82
C LEU A 990 -25.62 -19.60 0.95
N LEU A 991 -25.17 -18.44 1.47
CA LEU A 991 -24.14 -17.61 0.84
C LEU A 991 -22.81 -18.36 0.69
N ARG A 992 -22.41 -19.16 1.69
CA ARG A 992 -21.21 -20.01 1.63
C ARG A 992 -21.34 -21.09 0.55
N GLN A 993 -22.50 -21.73 0.39
CA GLN A 993 -22.75 -22.67 -0.72
C GLN A 993 -22.72 -21.97 -2.08
N GLN A 994 -23.29 -20.75 -2.19
CA GLN A 994 -23.25 -19.97 -3.42
C GLN A 994 -21.82 -19.57 -3.80
N LEU A 995 -20.99 -19.21 -2.81
CA LEU A 995 -19.57 -18.91 -3.00
C LEU A 995 -18.75 -20.17 -3.35
N GLU A 996 -19.00 -21.30 -2.69
CA GLU A 996 -18.38 -22.60 -3.05
C GLU A 996 -18.78 -23.04 -4.47
N ALA A 997 -20.01 -22.75 -4.90
CA ALA A 997 -20.45 -23.01 -6.27
C ALA A 997 -19.77 -22.07 -7.27
N SER A 998 -19.69 -20.76 -6.99
CA SER A 998 -19.03 -19.80 -7.90
C SER A 998 -17.53 -20.05 -8.01
N ILE A 999 -16.87 -20.43 -6.90
CA ILE A 999 -15.46 -20.85 -6.89
C ILE A 999 -15.30 -22.09 -7.77
N ARG A 1000 -16.12 -23.14 -7.60
CA ARG A 1000 -16.04 -24.34 -8.45
C ARG A 1000 -16.27 -24.05 -9.94
N THR A 1001 -17.17 -23.13 -10.29
CA THR A 1001 -17.32 -22.71 -11.69
C THR A 1001 -16.13 -21.90 -12.20
N ASN A 1002 -15.46 -21.11 -11.35
CA ASN A 1002 -14.24 -20.38 -11.72
C ASN A 1002 -13.03 -21.33 -11.84
N GLU A 1003 -12.92 -22.32 -10.96
CA GLU A 1003 -11.97 -23.44 -11.05
C GLU A 1003 -12.21 -24.25 -12.34
N GLN A 1004 -13.46 -24.58 -12.69
CA GLN A 1004 -13.78 -25.25 -13.95
C GLN A 1004 -13.43 -24.40 -15.17
N LEU A 1005 -13.77 -23.10 -15.18
CA LEU A 1005 -13.39 -22.18 -16.26
C LEU A 1005 -11.86 -22.00 -16.35
N ARG A 1006 -11.14 -22.05 -15.23
CA ARG A 1006 -9.67 -22.07 -15.21
C ARG A 1006 -9.12 -23.38 -15.76
N ASP A 1007 -9.66 -24.52 -15.38
CA ASP A 1007 -9.28 -25.82 -15.95
C ASP A 1007 -9.59 -25.89 -17.44
N ASP A 1008 -10.70 -25.30 -17.90
CA ASP A 1008 -11.08 -25.18 -19.31
C ASP A 1008 -10.08 -24.30 -20.06
N LEU A 1009 -9.79 -23.08 -19.56
CA LEU A 1009 -8.80 -22.17 -20.13
C LEU A 1009 -7.38 -22.74 -20.10
N GLU A 1010 -6.96 -23.44 -19.05
CA GLU A 1010 -5.66 -24.12 -19.01
C GLU A 1010 -5.61 -25.28 -20.01
N ARG A 1011 -6.71 -26.00 -20.22
CA ARG A 1011 -6.82 -27.04 -21.26
C ARG A 1011 -6.82 -26.47 -22.67
N GLU A 1012 -7.45 -25.32 -22.91
CA GLU A 1012 -7.40 -24.61 -24.20
C GLU A 1012 -6.03 -23.97 -24.46
N MET A 1013 -5.40 -23.38 -23.45
CA MET A 1013 -4.01 -22.92 -23.54
C MET A 1013 -3.04 -24.09 -23.76
N HIS A 1014 -3.31 -25.28 -23.20
CA HIS A 1014 -2.50 -26.47 -23.45
C HIS A 1014 -2.77 -27.13 -24.81
N SER A 1015 -4.00 -27.09 -25.35
CA SER A 1015 -4.27 -27.56 -26.72
C SER A 1015 -3.68 -26.60 -27.75
N ALA A 1016 -3.82 -25.28 -27.57
CA ALA A 1016 -3.21 -24.27 -28.43
C ALA A 1016 -1.67 -24.24 -28.37
N LYS A 1017 -1.07 -24.67 -27.24
CA LYS A 1017 0.40 -24.84 -27.12
C LYS A 1017 0.92 -26.19 -27.63
N LEU A 1018 0.05 -27.10 -28.07
CA LEU A 1018 0.45 -28.33 -28.78
C LEU A 1018 0.42 -28.08 -30.30
N PRO A 1019 1.53 -28.26 -31.03
CA PRO A 1019 1.53 -28.14 -32.48
C PRO A 1019 0.67 -29.25 -33.11
N GLU A 1020 -0.13 -28.92 -34.13
CA GLU A 1020 -1.09 -29.83 -34.77
C GLU A 1020 -0.49 -31.16 -35.28
N GLY A 1021 0.82 -31.22 -35.50
CA GLY A 1021 1.53 -32.45 -35.87
C GLY A 1021 1.62 -33.53 -34.79
N ALA A 1022 1.32 -33.23 -33.52
CA ALA A 1022 1.55 -34.16 -32.40
C ALA A 1022 0.38 -35.10 -32.05
N VAL A 1023 -0.86 -34.74 -32.39
CA VAL A 1023 -2.05 -35.50 -31.94
C VAL A 1023 -2.28 -36.80 -32.76
N GLN A 1024 -1.66 -36.89 -33.94
CA GLN A 1024 -1.84 -38.02 -34.89
C GLN A 1024 -1.17 -39.33 -34.41
N THR A 1025 -0.28 -39.31 -33.42
CA THR A 1025 0.58 -40.48 -33.07
C THR A 1025 0.14 -41.27 -31.84
N HIS A 1026 -0.65 -40.71 -30.91
CA HIS A 1026 -0.84 -41.34 -29.59
C HIS A 1026 -2.01 -42.36 -29.49
N TRP A 1027 -2.78 -42.55 -30.56
CA TRP A 1027 -3.96 -43.45 -30.59
C TRP A 1027 -3.71 -44.81 -31.28
N VAL A 1028 -2.46 -45.17 -31.57
CA VAL A 1028 -2.11 -46.40 -32.31
C VAL A 1028 -1.63 -47.54 -31.39
N GLU A 1029 -1.25 -47.25 -30.14
CA GLU A 1029 -0.33 -48.13 -29.38
C GLU A 1029 -0.93 -48.70 -28.07
N ASN A 1030 -2.25 -48.87 -27.98
CA ASN A 1030 -2.88 -49.42 -26.76
C ASN A 1030 -4.11 -50.33 -27.01
N ASP A 1031 -4.04 -51.17 -28.06
CA ASP A 1031 -5.07 -52.18 -28.39
C ASP A 1031 -4.46 -53.59 -28.56
N GLN A 1032 -3.57 -53.96 -27.62
CA GLN A 1032 -3.07 -55.33 -27.40
C GLN A 1032 -3.00 -55.60 -25.88
N GLY A 1033 -4.17 -55.85 -25.25
CA GLY A 1033 -4.26 -55.75 -23.78
C GLY A 1033 -5.35 -56.55 -23.05
N ASN A 1034 -5.90 -57.61 -23.67
CA ASN A 1034 -6.81 -58.60 -23.06
C ASN A 1034 -8.25 -58.14 -22.71
#